data_AF-A0A0Q6S7L8-F1
#
_entry.id   AF-A0A0Q6S7L8-F1
#
_cell.length_a   1.000
_cell.length_b   1.000
_cell.length_c   1.000
_cell.angle_alpha   90.00
_cell.angle_beta   90.00
_cell.angle_gamma   90.00
#
_symmetry.space_group_name_H-M   'P 1'
#
loop_
_entity.id
_entity.type
_entity.pdbx_description
1 polymer ?
#
loop_
_entity_poly.entity_id
_entity_poly.type
_entity_poly.pdbx_seq_one_letter_code
_entity_poly.pdbx_strand_id
1 'polypeptide(L)'
;MSVASQTVLVRATRAELFAAAGGFTSADLGQVTQDDNLAYRGVYKLGSSPVKIADLPADVAQDAAEDADGFRVAAAGSASSAATSATNSRLSEMSAAASQAVSQAAAQASGPVVFYDTKALADAAVSGLPANQIVEVFTDETKGGASTRYRKEGGVLVFKVAVGNLLRVVSFEALGGVGDGNYSTAAGTDNANAFALARTMGLLGYAVQFKTGAQYRTTAEIVIHDNMNWMGDDGYTPIIFADFATSSKRIVKAPTSGSQIKNVSIRGLTFWRCGANPEHGLLLDNIDGLFLDVAVRAVSGALGGAIGVSAFYPENRPSKNCYVYAHLEQAANFGIQYGNVDGGEMQVLSAKNCHREVVGLEPYALGKYDFTSSNVASDIISLTSHGLSTGDPVIYDRNGNTAITNLASRAAYYFVIRVDSGRIRLAATREDAMAGTYLTLSAPSGTHRLYRCGVLRGITVLPTQIATGDTAAGGTSTGVVIIAASSGGYHEGITLCAQGIIERNPTSGSHGIGVYGAHGVSILGADITGAKSRAISIVAGTVNSIRDATGDISPTNALQVNADVTVIAVNAKEFGTAGIYVDNSRCIVELCDLRSAVSGAKGIVFTAAAENLGSIARLNKALCPNTSGSPFTVVKGLQNIDLNDFGTIVDDYIARRLQSGYSVKTLAGASVTLGSLKNQASNTTTYMGKITVLSRQSDLNSANNARYELAISKPNSGATPTVAVLNSQGLTAGGGTSHPSFTFSIVGDDLVATPVASTSTSLTFMHFIETHGDLRLT
;
A
#
# COMPACT_ATOMS: atom_id res chain seq x y z
N MET A 1 -29.62 33.39 86.41
CA MET A 1 -31.07 33.18 86.44
C MET A 1 -31.51 32.71 85.05
N SER A 2 -32.33 31.65 84.99
CA SER A 2 -32.53 30.76 83.84
C SER A 2 -32.61 31.45 82.47
N VAL A 3 -31.69 31.07 81.58
CA VAL A 3 -31.85 31.28 80.13
C VAL A 3 -33.05 30.42 79.72
N ALA A 4 -34.21 31.05 79.49
CA ALA A 4 -35.33 30.36 78.85
C ALA A 4 -34.82 29.85 77.49
N SER A 5 -34.95 28.54 77.23
CA SER A 5 -34.52 27.96 75.97
C SER A 5 -35.31 28.61 74.83
N GLN A 6 -34.67 29.45 74.02
CA GLN A 6 -35.26 29.92 72.78
C GLN A 6 -35.45 28.71 71.87
N THR A 7 -36.69 28.43 71.50
CA THR A 7 -36.95 27.36 70.54
C THR A 7 -36.71 27.89 69.14
N VAL A 8 -35.83 27.24 68.38
CA VAL A 8 -35.58 27.59 66.98
C VAL A 8 -36.30 26.59 66.09
N LEU A 9 -37.31 27.07 65.33
CA LEU A 9 -38.05 26.24 64.39
C LEU A 9 -37.57 26.49 62.96
N VAL A 10 -36.98 25.48 62.32
CA VAL A 10 -36.53 25.57 60.93
C VAL A 10 -37.57 24.93 60.00
N ARG A 11 -37.95 25.64 58.93
CA ARG A 11 -38.88 25.18 57.88
C ARG A 11 -38.38 25.61 56.51
N ALA A 12 -38.78 24.87 55.48
CA ALA A 12 -38.38 25.16 54.12
C ALA A 12 -39.05 26.46 53.64
N THR A 13 -40.37 26.56 53.68
CA THR A 13 -41.12 27.71 53.13
C THR A 13 -41.69 28.64 54.21
N ARG A 14 -42.00 29.90 53.86
CA ARG A 14 -42.68 30.84 54.78
C ARG A 14 -44.06 30.34 55.19
N ALA A 15 -44.79 29.70 54.27
CA ALA A 15 -46.13 29.19 54.52
C ALA A 15 -46.12 28.11 55.63
N GLU A 16 -45.16 27.18 55.58
CA GLU A 16 -44.99 26.14 56.59
C GLU A 16 -44.61 26.72 57.95
N LEU A 17 -43.71 27.71 57.97
CA LEU A 17 -43.33 28.37 59.21
C LEU A 17 -44.53 29.08 59.85
N PHE A 18 -45.33 29.78 59.05
CA PHE A 18 -46.44 30.60 59.56
C PHE A 18 -47.60 29.72 60.03
N ALA A 19 -47.85 28.58 59.38
CA ALA A 19 -48.83 27.59 59.82
C ALA A 19 -48.46 26.97 61.18
N ALA A 20 -47.17 26.78 61.45
CA ALA A 20 -46.69 26.19 62.70
C ALA A 20 -46.50 27.22 63.83
N ALA A 21 -46.46 28.52 63.52
CA ALA A 21 -46.09 29.58 64.46
C ALA A 21 -47.09 29.80 65.61
N GLY A 22 -48.35 29.37 65.46
CA GLY A 22 -49.40 29.57 66.46
C GLY A 22 -49.15 28.92 67.83
N GLY A 23 -48.20 27.96 67.91
CA GLY A 23 -47.78 27.32 69.16
C GLY A 23 -46.56 27.95 69.85
N PHE A 24 -45.99 29.03 69.30
CA PHE A 24 -44.74 29.64 69.74
C PHE A 24 -44.93 31.09 70.18
N THR A 25 -44.03 31.58 71.02
CA THR A 25 -44.09 32.94 71.57
C THR A 25 -43.25 33.92 70.75
N SER A 26 -43.42 35.22 70.99
CA SER A 26 -42.58 36.28 70.38
C SER A 26 -41.12 36.31 70.83
N ALA A 27 -40.76 35.45 71.79
CA ALA A 27 -39.39 35.19 72.19
C ALA A 27 -38.73 34.05 71.38
N ASP A 28 -39.50 33.25 70.65
CA ASP A 28 -39.01 32.14 69.84
C ASP A 28 -38.64 32.60 68.42
N LEU A 29 -37.71 31.89 67.77
CA LEU A 29 -37.20 32.22 66.45
C LEU A 29 -37.54 31.12 65.44
N GLY A 30 -37.78 31.54 64.20
CA GLY A 30 -38.01 30.65 63.07
C GLY A 30 -37.10 30.99 61.90
N GLN A 31 -36.80 30.00 61.06
CA GLN A 31 -35.95 30.22 59.88
C GLN A 31 -36.64 29.65 58.64
N VAL A 32 -36.68 30.47 57.57
CA VAL A 32 -37.17 30.11 56.23
C VAL A 32 -35.97 30.02 55.29
N THR A 33 -35.71 28.84 54.74
CA THR A 33 -34.51 28.57 53.90
C THR A 33 -34.82 28.43 52.42
N GLN A 34 -36.05 28.06 52.06
CA GLN A 34 -36.49 27.70 50.71
C GLN A 34 -37.89 28.30 50.44
N ASP A 35 -37.92 29.62 50.20
CA ASP A 35 -39.11 30.31 49.67
C ASP A 35 -38.87 30.71 48.21
N ASP A 36 -39.89 30.61 47.36
CA ASP A 36 -39.81 30.97 45.93
C ASP A 36 -39.49 32.46 45.75
N ASN A 37 -39.90 33.30 46.70
CA ASN A 37 -39.51 34.70 46.73
C ASN A 37 -38.36 34.91 47.72
N LEU A 38 -37.17 35.21 47.18
CA LEU A 38 -35.94 35.41 47.95
C LEU A 38 -36.08 36.47 49.05
N ALA A 39 -36.95 37.47 48.89
CA ALA A 39 -37.21 38.50 49.90
C ALA A 39 -37.79 37.95 51.21
N TYR A 40 -38.37 36.75 51.18
CA TYR A 40 -38.97 36.08 52.34
C TYR A 40 -38.10 35.00 52.97
N ARG A 41 -36.89 34.75 52.46
CA ARG A 41 -35.92 33.89 53.14
C ARG A 41 -35.25 34.66 54.27
N GLY A 42 -35.11 34.06 55.44
CA GLY A 42 -34.52 34.73 56.60
C GLY A 42 -34.97 34.21 57.94
N VAL A 43 -34.56 34.90 59.00
CA VAL A 43 -34.92 34.61 60.39
C VAL A 43 -36.13 35.45 60.79
N TYR A 44 -37.09 34.82 61.44
CA TYR A 44 -38.35 35.39 61.88
C TYR A 44 -38.46 35.31 63.40
N LYS A 45 -39.04 36.34 64.05
CA LYS A 45 -39.63 36.17 65.38
C LYS A 45 -40.97 35.48 65.23
N LEU A 46 -41.20 34.42 66.00
CA LEU A 46 -42.45 33.66 66.00
C LEU A 46 -43.52 34.37 66.84
N GLY A 47 -44.75 33.89 66.82
CA GLY A 47 -45.91 34.52 67.47
C GLY A 47 -47.16 34.45 66.59
N SER A 48 -48.23 35.13 67.01
CA SER A 48 -49.51 35.16 66.26
C SER A 48 -49.41 35.73 64.86
N SER A 49 -48.31 36.45 64.56
CA SER A 49 -47.94 36.88 63.21
C SER A 49 -46.41 36.93 63.12
N PRO A 50 -45.76 35.96 62.47
CA PRO A 50 -44.30 35.94 62.41
C PRO A 50 -43.74 37.11 61.61
N VAL A 51 -42.72 37.78 62.16
CA VAL A 51 -42.09 38.96 61.56
C VAL A 51 -40.64 38.67 61.24
N LYS A 52 -40.21 38.95 60.01
CA LYS A 52 -38.81 38.79 59.60
C LYS A 52 -37.95 39.80 60.34
N ILE A 53 -36.86 39.33 60.95
CA ILE A 53 -35.92 40.16 61.72
C ILE A 53 -34.52 40.20 61.13
N ALA A 54 -34.16 39.24 60.26
CA ALA A 54 -32.89 39.21 59.58
C ALA A 54 -32.98 38.40 58.27
N ASP A 55 -32.10 38.71 57.32
CA ASP A 55 -31.82 37.83 56.19
C ASP A 55 -31.03 36.59 56.65
N LEU A 56 -30.97 35.56 55.80
CA LEU A 56 -30.10 34.42 56.07
C LEU A 56 -28.63 34.87 56.04
N PRO A 57 -27.79 34.34 56.94
CA PRO A 57 -26.34 34.42 56.80
C PRO A 57 -25.89 33.98 55.40
N ALA A 58 -24.89 34.67 54.84
CA ALA A 58 -24.49 34.52 53.43
C ALA A 58 -24.00 33.10 53.09
N ASP A 59 -23.42 32.40 54.05
CA ASP A 59 -23.00 31.00 53.98
C ASP A 59 -24.20 30.05 53.83
N VAL A 60 -25.26 30.22 54.63
CA VAL A 60 -26.48 29.40 54.55
C VAL A 60 -27.28 29.67 53.27
N ALA A 61 -27.24 30.90 52.77
CA ALA A 61 -27.86 31.25 51.48
C ALA A 61 -27.11 30.64 50.28
N GLN A 62 -25.78 30.51 50.39
CA GLN A 62 -24.93 29.90 49.37
C GLN A 62 -25.11 28.37 49.35
N ASP A 63 -25.12 27.71 50.51
CA ASP A 63 -25.38 26.26 50.62
C ASP A 63 -26.75 25.89 50.00
N ALA A 64 -27.79 26.69 50.26
CA ALA A 64 -29.12 26.46 49.69
C ALA A 64 -29.19 26.69 48.17
N ALA A 65 -28.30 27.52 47.60
CA ALA A 65 -28.20 27.73 46.16
C ALA A 65 -27.41 26.61 45.47
N GLU A 66 -26.34 26.13 46.11
CA GLU A 66 -25.54 25.00 45.65
C GLU A 66 -26.36 23.69 45.66
N ASP A 67 -27.20 23.47 46.68
CA ASP A 67 -28.15 22.34 46.73
C ASP A 67 -29.20 22.39 45.61
N ALA A 68 -29.71 23.59 45.30
CA ALA A 68 -30.69 23.78 44.22
C ALA A 68 -30.06 23.52 42.83
N ASP A 69 -28.80 23.91 42.62
CA ASP A 69 -28.06 23.61 41.39
C ASP A 69 -27.74 22.11 41.29
N GLY A 70 -27.35 21.47 42.41
CA GLY A 70 -27.17 20.02 42.50
C GLY A 70 -28.42 19.23 42.11
N PHE A 71 -29.61 19.68 42.56
CA PHE A 71 -30.88 19.06 42.18
C PHE A 71 -31.20 19.24 40.69
N ARG A 72 -30.91 20.41 40.10
CA ARG A 72 -31.08 20.65 38.66
C ARG A 72 -30.17 19.76 37.81
N VAL A 73 -28.91 19.60 38.20
CA VAL A 73 -27.95 18.72 37.53
C VAL A 73 -28.41 17.26 37.62
N ALA A 74 -28.88 16.81 38.79
CA ALA A 74 -29.43 15.47 38.98
C ALA A 74 -30.68 15.21 38.14
N ALA A 75 -31.58 16.20 38.02
CA ALA A 75 -32.76 16.13 37.17
C ALA A 75 -32.41 16.04 35.67
N ALA A 76 -31.41 16.80 35.20
CA ALA A 76 -30.89 16.72 33.84
C ALA A 76 -30.21 15.36 33.54
N GLY A 77 -29.46 14.81 34.51
CA GLY A 77 -28.89 13.46 34.45
C GLY A 77 -29.96 12.37 34.38
N SER A 78 -31.07 12.55 35.11
CA SER A 78 -32.21 11.62 35.06
C SER A 78 -32.95 11.69 33.73
N ALA A 79 -33.14 12.88 33.16
CA ALA A 79 -33.78 13.06 31.84
C ALA A 79 -32.96 12.45 30.69
N SER A 80 -31.63 12.60 30.71
CA SER A 80 -30.74 11.98 29.73
C SER A 80 -30.71 10.45 29.85
N SER A 81 -30.77 9.91 31.08
CA SER A 81 -30.90 8.47 31.33
C SER A 81 -32.24 7.90 30.84
N ALA A 82 -33.34 8.65 31.00
CA ALA A 82 -34.65 8.27 30.48
C ALA A 82 -34.69 8.29 28.94
N ALA A 83 -34.09 9.29 28.30
CA ALA A 83 -33.96 9.34 26.84
C ALA A 83 -33.12 8.19 26.27
N THR A 84 -32.04 7.82 26.97
CA THR A 84 -31.21 6.64 26.65
C THR A 84 -32.02 5.35 26.78
N SER A 85 -32.82 5.22 27.84
CA SER A 85 -33.67 4.05 28.08
C SER A 85 -34.79 3.90 27.03
N ALA A 86 -35.43 4.99 26.63
CA ALA A 86 -36.41 5.01 25.53
C ALA A 86 -35.77 4.59 24.19
N THR A 87 -34.53 5.01 23.95
CA THR A 87 -33.75 4.60 22.77
C THR A 87 -33.42 3.11 22.80
N ASN A 88 -32.99 2.58 23.94
CA ASN A 88 -32.72 1.15 24.13
C ASN A 88 -33.99 0.28 23.95
N SER A 89 -35.15 0.78 24.37
CA SER A 89 -36.44 0.12 24.11
C SER A 89 -36.73 0.03 22.61
N ARG A 90 -36.57 1.14 21.88
CA ARG A 90 -36.75 1.16 20.41
C ARG A 90 -35.75 0.26 19.69
N LEU A 91 -34.50 0.20 20.13
CA LEU A 91 -33.49 -0.72 19.60
C LEU A 91 -33.88 -2.19 19.82
N SER A 92 -34.42 -2.50 21.01
CA SER A 92 -34.90 -3.84 21.33
C SER A 92 -36.08 -4.24 20.44
N GLU A 93 -37.04 -3.35 20.22
CA GLU A 93 -38.17 -3.55 19.30
C GLU A 93 -37.71 -3.76 17.86
N MET A 94 -36.77 -2.95 17.37
CA MET A 94 -36.20 -3.08 16.03
C MET A 94 -35.41 -4.39 15.85
N SER A 95 -34.64 -4.81 16.87
CA SER A 95 -33.91 -6.09 16.83
C SER A 95 -34.84 -7.30 16.85
N ALA A 96 -35.95 -7.23 17.58
CA ALA A 96 -36.99 -8.25 17.61
C ALA A 96 -37.69 -8.35 16.23
N ALA A 97 -38.04 -7.21 15.62
CA ALA A 97 -38.62 -7.16 14.28
C ALA A 97 -37.66 -7.70 13.20
N ALA A 98 -36.37 -7.36 13.28
CA ALA A 98 -35.35 -7.90 12.38
C ALA A 98 -35.16 -9.41 12.56
N SER A 99 -35.13 -9.90 13.80
CA SER A 99 -35.02 -11.34 14.12
C SER A 99 -36.24 -12.12 13.65
N GLN A 100 -37.44 -11.52 13.75
CA GLN A 100 -38.68 -12.08 13.19
C GLN A 100 -38.62 -12.15 11.65
N ALA A 101 -38.15 -11.09 10.98
CA ALA A 101 -38.01 -11.07 9.52
C ALA A 101 -36.99 -12.09 9.02
N VAL A 102 -35.86 -12.26 9.72
CA VAL A 102 -34.85 -13.30 9.42
C VAL A 102 -35.41 -14.70 9.63
N SER A 103 -36.16 -14.91 10.71
CA SER A 103 -36.80 -16.21 10.99
C SER A 103 -37.87 -16.55 9.94
N GLN A 104 -38.64 -15.57 9.47
CA GLN A 104 -39.60 -15.73 8.37
C GLN A 104 -38.91 -16.02 7.03
N ALA A 105 -37.81 -15.32 6.72
CA ALA A 105 -37.03 -15.55 5.52
C ALA A 105 -36.34 -16.93 5.52
N ALA A 106 -35.79 -17.36 6.66
CA ALA A 106 -35.19 -18.68 6.84
C ALA A 106 -36.23 -19.81 6.72
N ALA A 107 -37.44 -19.62 7.28
CA ALA A 107 -38.55 -20.55 7.14
C ALA A 107 -39.07 -20.65 5.68
N GLN A 108 -38.97 -19.57 4.91
CA GLN A 108 -39.32 -19.54 3.48
C GLN A 108 -38.21 -20.11 2.57
N ALA A 109 -36.98 -20.22 3.08
CA ALA A 109 -35.82 -20.68 2.32
C ALA A 109 -35.55 -22.19 2.39
N SER A 110 -36.27 -22.96 3.23
CA SER A 110 -35.98 -24.39 3.46
C SER A 110 -36.86 -25.39 2.67
N GLY A 111 -37.70 -24.92 1.75
CA GLY A 111 -38.44 -25.81 0.82
C GLY A 111 -37.57 -26.28 -0.36
N PRO A 112 -37.90 -27.41 -1.02
CA PRO A 112 -37.21 -27.81 -2.25
C PRO A 112 -37.40 -26.73 -3.33
N VAL A 113 -36.31 -26.15 -3.84
CA VAL A 113 -36.32 -25.06 -4.84
C VAL A 113 -36.03 -25.63 -6.23
N VAL A 114 -36.81 -25.21 -7.22
CA VAL A 114 -36.58 -25.52 -8.64
C VAL A 114 -35.98 -24.31 -9.33
N PHE A 115 -34.96 -24.50 -10.16
CA PHE A 115 -34.21 -23.42 -10.80
C PHE A 115 -34.50 -23.34 -12.30
N TYR A 116 -34.58 -22.11 -12.82
CA TYR A 116 -34.62 -21.81 -14.26
C TYR A 116 -33.68 -20.65 -14.58
N ASP A 117 -33.12 -20.65 -15.79
CA ASP A 117 -32.20 -19.58 -16.20
C ASP A 117 -32.92 -18.26 -16.48
N THR A 118 -34.14 -18.29 -17.03
CA THR A 118 -34.92 -17.08 -17.40
C THR A 118 -36.39 -17.16 -16.97
N LYS A 119 -37.06 -16.00 -16.89
CA LYS A 119 -38.47 -15.94 -16.45
C LYS A 119 -39.40 -16.58 -17.48
N ALA A 120 -39.09 -16.44 -18.77
CA ALA A 120 -39.79 -17.11 -19.85
C ALA A 120 -39.73 -18.65 -19.74
N LEU A 121 -38.57 -19.21 -19.36
CA LEU A 121 -38.44 -20.67 -19.14
C LEU A 121 -39.24 -21.12 -17.92
N ALA A 122 -39.23 -20.34 -16.85
CA ALA A 122 -40.02 -20.62 -15.65
C ALA A 122 -41.54 -20.58 -15.94
N ASP A 123 -42.00 -19.61 -16.73
CA ASP A 123 -43.40 -19.50 -17.14
C ASP A 123 -43.83 -20.63 -18.07
N ALA A 124 -42.97 -21.05 -19.00
CA ALA A 124 -43.24 -22.20 -19.87
C ALA A 124 -43.42 -23.50 -19.07
N ALA A 125 -42.71 -23.63 -17.94
CA ALA A 125 -42.77 -24.81 -17.08
C ALA A 125 -43.86 -24.77 -16.00
N VAL A 126 -44.57 -23.63 -15.82
CA VAL A 126 -45.48 -23.42 -14.69
C VAL A 126 -46.58 -24.47 -14.57
N SER A 127 -47.06 -25.02 -15.69
CA SER A 127 -48.12 -26.04 -15.74
C SER A 127 -47.68 -27.35 -15.09
N GLY A 128 -46.39 -27.73 -15.20
CA GLY A 128 -45.82 -28.97 -14.67
C GLY A 128 -45.35 -28.91 -13.22
N LEU A 129 -45.29 -27.73 -12.60
CA LEU A 129 -44.80 -27.57 -11.23
C LEU A 129 -45.85 -27.97 -10.17
N PRO A 130 -45.45 -28.56 -9.02
CA PRO A 130 -46.37 -28.80 -7.91
C PRO A 130 -46.97 -27.50 -7.34
N ALA A 131 -48.15 -27.58 -6.70
CA ALA A 131 -48.72 -26.43 -5.99
C ALA A 131 -47.78 -25.94 -4.88
N ASN A 132 -47.68 -24.63 -4.69
CA ASN A 132 -46.77 -23.98 -3.73
C ASN A 132 -45.26 -24.18 -3.99
N GLN A 133 -44.86 -24.77 -5.12
CA GLN A 133 -43.46 -24.93 -5.50
C GLN A 133 -42.73 -23.58 -5.52
N ILE A 134 -41.56 -23.53 -4.89
CA ILE A 134 -40.65 -22.38 -4.96
C ILE A 134 -39.82 -22.50 -6.22
N VAL A 135 -39.79 -21.42 -6.99
CA VAL A 135 -39.06 -21.31 -8.25
C VAL A 135 -38.08 -20.15 -8.15
N GLU A 136 -36.81 -20.42 -8.46
CA GLU A 136 -35.78 -19.39 -8.57
C GLU A 136 -35.39 -19.21 -10.04
N VAL A 137 -35.32 -17.96 -10.47
CA VAL A 137 -34.98 -17.52 -11.82
C VAL A 137 -33.65 -16.77 -11.75
N PHE A 138 -32.62 -17.21 -12.47
CA PHE A 138 -31.30 -16.58 -12.40
C PHE A 138 -31.20 -15.26 -13.16
N THR A 139 -31.94 -15.11 -14.27
CA THR A 139 -31.97 -13.87 -15.05
C THR A 139 -33.42 -13.55 -15.39
N ASP A 140 -34.07 -12.78 -14.54
CA ASP A 140 -35.45 -12.38 -14.75
C ASP A 140 -35.53 -11.13 -15.62
N GLU A 141 -35.74 -11.35 -16.92
CA GLU A 141 -35.89 -10.30 -17.92
C GLU A 141 -37.06 -9.34 -17.62
N THR A 142 -38.05 -9.76 -16.84
CA THR A 142 -39.17 -8.90 -16.42
C THR A 142 -38.84 -8.02 -15.21
N LYS A 143 -37.70 -8.27 -14.57
CA LYS A 143 -37.18 -7.57 -13.38
C LYS A 143 -35.75 -7.06 -13.60
N GLY A 144 -35.45 -6.62 -14.82
CA GLY A 144 -34.17 -5.96 -15.14
C GLY A 144 -32.96 -6.89 -15.07
N GLY A 145 -33.15 -8.21 -15.27
CA GLY A 145 -32.09 -9.20 -15.24
C GLY A 145 -31.69 -9.66 -13.83
N ALA A 146 -32.41 -9.23 -12.79
CA ALA A 146 -32.16 -9.67 -11.42
C ALA A 146 -32.47 -11.17 -11.25
N SER A 147 -31.74 -11.84 -10.37
CA SER A 147 -32.17 -13.14 -9.87
C SER A 147 -33.43 -12.96 -9.02
N THR A 148 -34.43 -13.83 -9.13
CA THR A 148 -35.72 -13.68 -8.45
C THR A 148 -36.31 -15.02 -7.99
N ARG A 149 -37.13 -14.99 -6.94
CA ARG A 149 -37.92 -16.13 -6.43
C ARG A 149 -39.40 -15.86 -6.56
N TYR A 150 -40.07 -16.90 -7.01
CA TYR A 150 -41.51 -16.99 -7.19
C TYR A 150 -42.07 -18.16 -6.39
N ARG A 151 -43.37 -18.12 -6.12
CA ARG A 151 -44.14 -19.27 -5.64
C ARG A 151 -45.24 -19.58 -6.64
N LYS A 152 -45.43 -20.85 -6.99
CA LYS A 152 -46.60 -21.26 -7.76
C LYS A 152 -47.85 -21.14 -6.89
N GLU A 153 -48.72 -20.20 -7.24
CA GLU A 153 -50.03 -20.00 -6.63
C GLU A 153 -51.09 -20.15 -7.72
N GLY A 154 -51.84 -21.26 -7.69
CA GLY A 154 -52.72 -21.63 -8.79
C GLY A 154 -51.94 -21.93 -10.08
N GLY A 155 -52.38 -21.37 -11.20
CA GLY A 155 -51.78 -21.56 -12.53
C GLY A 155 -50.65 -20.59 -12.89
N VAL A 156 -50.20 -19.75 -11.94
CA VAL A 156 -49.23 -18.68 -12.20
C VAL A 156 -48.09 -18.66 -11.18
N LEU A 157 -46.94 -18.11 -11.60
CA LEU A 157 -45.82 -17.81 -10.72
C LEU A 157 -46.01 -16.42 -10.10
N VAL A 158 -46.27 -16.37 -8.80
CA VAL A 158 -46.42 -15.12 -8.06
C VAL A 158 -45.06 -14.69 -7.50
N PHE A 159 -44.62 -13.50 -7.88
CA PHE A 159 -43.35 -12.92 -7.42
C PHE A 159 -43.33 -12.81 -5.90
N LYS A 160 -42.24 -13.24 -5.29
CA LYS A 160 -42.03 -13.12 -3.84
C LYS A 160 -40.88 -12.18 -3.52
N VAL A 161 -39.74 -12.35 -4.17
CA VAL A 161 -38.53 -11.59 -3.84
C VAL A 161 -37.52 -11.63 -4.98
N ALA A 162 -36.65 -10.63 -5.09
CA ALA A 162 -35.44 -10.72 -5.92
C ALA A 162 -34.31 -11.37 -5.09
N VAL A 163 -33.68 -12.44 -5.59
CA VAL A 163 -32.66 -13.26 -4.90
C VAL A 163 -31.31 -13.16 -5.60
N GLY A 164 -30.78 -11.95 -5.64
CA GLY A 164 -29.42 -11.70 -6.09
C GLY A 164 -29.00 -10.33 -5.58
N ASN A 165 -28.05 -10.31 -4.63
CA ASN A 165 -27.37 -9.14 -4.07
C ASN A 165 -28.06 -7.79 -4.30
N LEU A 166 -29.24 -7.61 -3.72
CA LEU A 166 -29.64 -6.27 -3.30
C LEU A 166 -28.64 -5.90 -2.21
N LEU A 167 -27.67 -5.06 -2.53
CA LEU A 167 -27.11 -4.15 -1.53
C LEU A 167 -28.31 -3.61 -0.76
N ARG A 168 -28.48 -4.02 0.50
CA ARG A 168 -29.53 -3.45 1.33
C ARG A 168 -29.10 -2.02 1.61
N VAL A 169 -29.55 -1.07 0.80
CA VAL A 169 -29.11 0.32 0.93
C VAL A 169 -30.00 1.05 1.91
N VAL A 170 -29.39 1.78 2.85
CA VAL A 170 -30.08 2.75 3.70
C VAL A 170 -29.44 4.12 3.49
N SER A 171 -30.25 5.16 3.32
CA SER A 171 -29.73 6.54 3.27
C SER A 171 -29.21 6.96 4.64
N PHE A 172 -28.11 7.70 4.69
CA PHE A 172 -27.56 8.22 5.93
C PHE A 172 -28.58 9.11 6.69
N GLU A 173 -29.45 9.83 5.97
CA GLU A 173 -30.54 10.62 6.54
C GLU A 173 -31.59 9.77 7.28
N ALA A 174 -31.87 8.56 6.80
CA ALA A 174 -32.79 7.65 7.47
C ALA A 174 -32.23 7.15 8.81
N LEU A 175 -30.92 7.30 9.03
CA LEU A 175 -30.23 7.02 10.28
C LEU A 175 -30.13 8.25 11.19
N GLY A 176 -30.82 9.35 10.83
CA GLY A 176 -30.76 10.62 11.54
C GLY A 176 -29.63 11.55 11.07
N GLY A 177 -28.97 11.23 9.95
CA GLY A 177 -27.98 12.10 9.34
C GLY A 177 -28.60 13.41 8.84
N VAL A 178 -27.94 14.54 9.12
CA VAL A 178 -28.35 15.88 8.70
C VAL A 178 -27.19 16.52 7.93
N GLY A 179 -27.43 16.76 6.64
CA GLY A 179 -26.44 17.28 5.69
C GLY A 179 -26.36 18.80 5.59
N ASP A 180 -26.54 19.50 6.71
CA ASP A 180 -26.64 20.98 6.81
C ASP A 180 -25.30 21.67 7.09
N GLY A 181 -24.20 20.93 7.05
CA GLY A 181 -22.90 21.42 7.46
C GLY A 181 -22.28 22.45 6.51
N ASN A 182 -21.33 23.19 7.05
CA ASN A 182 -20.46 24.08 6.30
C ASN A 182 -19.01 23.85 6.73
N TYR A 183 -18.25 23.11 5.93
CA TYR A 183 -16.84 22.78 6.23
C TYR A 183 -15.94 24.03 6.36
N SER A 184 -16.32 25.17 5.76
CA SER A 184 -15.51 26.40 5.80
C SER A 184 -15.62 27.14 7.13
N THR A 185 -16.76 27.03 7.82
CA THR A 185 -17.02 27.64 9.13
C THR A 185 -17.10 26.62 10.25
N ALA A 186 -16.92 25.32 9.97
CA ALA A 186 -17.15 24.21 10.88
C ALA A 186 -18.55 24.19 11.53
N ALA A 187 -19.55 24.83 10.91
CA ALA A 187 -20.91 24.89 11.42
C ALA A 187 -21.74 23.69 10.93
N GLY A 188 -22.82 23.35 11.65
CA GLY A 188 -23.77 22.30 11.24
C GLY A 188 -24.12 21.34 12.36
N THR A 189 -25.12 20.50 12.10
CA THR A 189 -25.57 19.44 13.01
C THR A 189 -24.49 18.37 13.16
N ASP A 190 -24.21 17.96 14.40
CA ASP A 190 -23.28 16.87 14.66
C ASP A 190 -23.91 15.50 14.36
N ASN A 191 -23.28 14.75 13.45
CA ASN A 191 -23.75 13.47 12.94
C ASN A 191 -23.15 12.25 13.66
N ALA A 192 -22.44 12.43 14.78
CA ALA A 192 -21.79 11.32 15.50
C ALA A 192 -22.73 10.13 15.79
N ASN A 193 -23.98 10.40 16.19
CA ASN A 193 -24.99 9.35 16.44
C ASN A 193 -25.43 8.62 15.15
N ALA A 194 -25.58 9.36 14.04
CA ALA A 194 -25.93 8.76 12.75
C ALA A 194 -24.80 7.86 12.23
N PHE A 195 -23.53 8.24 12.44
CA PHE A 195 -22.38 7.37 12.13
C PHE A 195 -22.35 6.10 13.00
N ALA A 196 -22.71 6.18 14.28
CA ALA A 196 -22.84 5.01 15.14
C ALA A 196 -23.95 4.05 14.66
N LEU A 197 -25.08 4.58 14.19
CA LEU A 197 -26.16 3.78 13.59
C LEU A 197 -25.75 3.19 12.24
N ALA A 198 -25.02 3.94 11.42
CA ALA A 198 -24.45 3.45 10.15
C ALA A 198 -23.57 2.23 10.36
N ARG A 199 -22.78 2.21 11.45
CA ARG A 199 -22.01 1.03 11.84
C ARG A 199 -22.89 -0.19 12.13
N THR A 200 -23.96 -0.01 12.90
CA THR A 200 -24.92 -1.09 13.17
C THR A 200 -25.52 -1.65 11.88
N MET A 201 -25.88 -0.77 10.94
CA MET A 201 -26.45 -1.17 9.65
C MET A 201 -25.44 -1.95 8.80
N GLY A 202 -24.19 -1.51 8.73
CA GLY A 202 -23.16 -2.25 7.99
C GLY A 202 -22.85 -3.62 8.59
N LEU A 203 -22.85 -3.76 9.92
CA LEU A 203 -22.75 -5.07 10.59
C LEU A 203 -23.93 -6.00 10.26
N LEU A 204 -25.09 -5.44 9.92
CA LEU A 204 -26.26 -6.17 9.42
C LEU A 204 -26.25 -6.40 7.89
N GLY A 205 -25.16 -6.02 7.20
CA GLY A 205 -24.98 -6.19 5.76
C GLY A 205 -25.62 -5.11 4.89
N TYR A 206 -25.98 -3.96 5.46
CA TYR A 206 -26.49 -2.82 4.70
C TYR A 206 -25.35 -1.94 4.18
N ALA A 207 -25.53 -1.42 2.96
CA ALA A 207 -24.74 -0.30 2.48
C ALA A 207 -25.39 1.02 2.89
N VAL A 208 -24.58 2.05 3.12
CA VAL A 208 -25.04 3.37 3.55
C VAL A 208 -24.81 4.37 2.42
N GLN A 209 -25.89 4.96 1.92
CA GLN A 209 -25.86 5.97 0.87
C GLN A 209 -25.88 7.37 1.47
N PHE A 210 -24.92 8.20 1.11
CA PHE A 210 -24.88 9.62 1.45
C PHE A 210 -25.52 10.44 0.33
N LYS A 211 -26.21 11.51 0.70
CA LYS A 211 -26.93 12.37 -0.24
C LYS A 211 -25.96 13.27 -1.00
N THR A 212 -26.13 13.36 -2.31
CA THR A 212 -25.41 14.28 -3.19
C THR A 212 -25.44 15.72 -2.67
N GLY A 213 -24.27 16.34 -2.59
CA GLY A 213 -24.04 17.72 -2.16
C GLY A 213 -24.21 17.98 -0.66
N ALA A 214 -24.59 16.98 0.13
CA ALA A 214 -24.77 17.14 1.57
C ALA A 214 -23.44 17.23 2.31
N GLN A 215 -23.39 18.02 3.39
CA GLN A 215 -22.20 18.15 4.23
C GLN A 215 -22.52 17.71 5.66
N TYR A 216 -21.81 16.70 6.14
CA TYR A 216 -22.04 16.07 7.45
C TYR A 216 -20.89 16.42 8.38
N ARG A 217 -21.18 17.26 9.38
CA ARG A 217 -20.25 17.56 10.47
C ARG A 217 -20.19 16.39 11.44
N THR A 218 -19.01 16.09 11.96
CA THR A 218 -18.86 15.22 13.13
C THR A 218 -17.88 15.79 14.15
N THR A 219 -18.16 15.59 15.44
CA THR A 219 -17.24 15.91 16.53
C THR A 219 -16.48 14.69 17.08
N ALA A 220 -16.73 13.50 16.52
CA ALA A 220 -16.15 12.23 16.96
C ALA A 220 -15.45 11.48 15.81
N GLU A 221 -14.38 10.74 16.13
CA GLU A 221 -13.69 9.90 15.13
C GLU A 221 -14.61 8.75 14.68
N ILE A 222 -14.67 8.49 13.38
CA ILE A 222 -15.46 7.39 12.82
C ILE A 222 -14.61 6.12 12.85
N VAL A 223 -15.12 5.07 13.49
CA VAL A 223 -14.41 3.77 13.59
C VAL A 223 -14.90 2.81 12.52
N ILE A 224 -13.98 2.33 11.67
CA ILE A 224 -14.29 1.31 10.66
C ILE A 224 -14.64 -0.05 11.30
N HIS A 225 -15.35 -0.90 10.55
CA HIS A 225 -15.82 -2.19 11.02
C HIS A 225 -16.03 -3.17 9.85
N ASP A 226 -16.31 -4.43 10.17
CA ASP A 226 -16.59 -5.46 9.18
C ASP A 226 -17.77 -5.08 8.28
N ASN A 227 -17.63 -5.36 6.98
CA ASN A 227 -18.66 -5.14 5.96
C ASN A 227 -19.14 -3.68 5.85
N MET A 228 -18.30 -2.72 6.24
CA MET A 228 -18.58 -1.30 6.06
C MET A 228 -18.65 -0.98 4.57
N ASN A 229 -19.83 -0.62 4.06
CA ASN A 229 -20.01 -0.25 2.66
C ASN A 229 -20.71 1.11 2.56
N TRP A 230 -19.95 2.16 2.24
CA TRP A 230 -20.43 3.53 2.15
C TRP A 230 -20.34 4.05 0.72
N MET A 231 -21.40 4.71 0.29
CA MET A 231 -21.59 5.15 -1.09
C MET A 231 -21.97 6.63 -1.10
N GLY A 232 -21.21 7.44 -1.81
CA GLY A 232 -21.54 8.81 -2.17
C GLY A 232 -21.93 8.91 -3.64
N ASP A 233 -21.34 9.86 -4.35
CA ASP A 233 -21.54 10.04 -5.79
C ASP A 233 -20.23 10.20 -6.57
N ASP A 234 -20.31 10.08 -7.89
CA ASP A 234 -19.16 10.15 -8.79
C ASP A 234 -18.45 11.51 -8.78
N GLY A 235 -19.11 12.55 -8.25
CA GLY A 235 -18.53 13.88 -8.08
C GLY A 235 -17.82 14.10 -6.75
N TYR A 236 -17.82 13.10 -5.86
CA TYR A 236 -17.33 13.19 -4.48
C TYR A 236 -18.00 14.34 -3.70
N THR A 237 -19.24 14.70 -4.06
CA THR A 237 -19.90 15.90 -3.55
C THR A 237 -20.44 15.78 -2.11
N PRO A 238 -20.76 14.59 -1.56
CA PRO A 238 -21.04 14.46 -0.15
C PRO A 238 -19.76 14.62 0.66
N ILE A 239 -19.78 15.54 1.62
CA ILE A 239 -18.60 15.89 2.42
C ILE A 239 -18.83 15.43 3.85
N ILE A 240 -17.89 14.67 4.39
CA ILE A 240 -17.76 14.41 5.83
C ILE A 240 -16.62 15.27 6.35
N PHE A 241 -16.89 16.13 7.32
CA PHE A 241 -15.86 16.99 7.91
C PHE A 241 -15.87 16.91 9.43
N ALA A 242 -14.67 16.95 10.00
CA ALA A 242 -14.49 16.76 11.43
C ALA A 242 -14.10 18.05 12.14
N ASP A 243 -14.86 18.41 13.17
CA ASP A 243 -14.60 19.54 14.06
C ASP A 243 -14.25 19.01 15.45
N PHE A 244 -12.98 18.62 15.62
CA PHE A 244 -12.50 18.00 16.85
C PHE A 244 -12.05 19.03 17.88
N ALA A 245 -12.37 18.78 19.15
CA ALA A 245 -11.96 19.64 20.27
C ALA A 245 -10.45 19.58 20.59
N THR A 246 -9.78 18.48 20.24
CA THR A 246 -8.36 18.25 20.54
C THR A 246 -7.59 17.77 19.30
N SER A 247 -6.28 18.04 19.28
CA SER A 247 -5.37 17.62 18.22
C SER A 247 -5.14 16.10 18.19
N SER A 248 -4.45 15.62 17.15
CA SER A 248 -4.08 14.21 16.95
C SER A 248 -5.24 13.24 16.74
N LYS A 249 -6.34 13.77 16.21
CA LYS A 249 -7.51 13.01 15.81
C LYS A 249 -7.54 12.76 14.31
N ARG A 250 -8.24 11.70 13.91
CA ARG A 250 -8.47 11.34 12.51
C ARG A 250 -9.95 11.37 12.21
N ILE A 251 -10.35 11.73 11.00
CA ILE A 251 -11.77 11.65 10.61
C ILE A 251 -12.24 10.20 10.67
N VAL A 252 -11.45 9.28 10.11
CA VAL A 252 -11.73 7.84 10.11
C VAL A 252 -10.53 7.07 10.67
N LYS A 253 -10.81 6.09 11.55
CA LYS A 253 -9.80 5.27 12.22
C LYS A 253 -10.14 3.79 12.25
N ALA A 254 -9.11 2.95 12.35
CA ALA A 254 -9.25 1.57 12.79
C ALA A 254 -9.49 1.49 14.32
N PRO A 255 -10.17 0.43 14.82
CA PRO A 255 -10.26 0.13 16.24
C PRO A 255 -8.88 -0.24 16.80
N THR A 256 -8.63 0.14 18.05
CA THR A 256 -7.33 -0.03 18.71
C THR A 256 -7.01 -1.48 19.08
N SER A 257 -7.99 -2.37 19.05
CA SER A 257 -7.83 -3.80 19.35
C SER A 257 -8.89 -4.61 18.63
N GLY A 258 -8.72 -5.94 18.60
CA GLY A 258 -9.67 -6.87 18.01
C GLY A 258 -9.16 -7.61 16.78
N SER A 259 -10.00 -8.51 16.27
CA SER A 259 -9.76 -9.28 15.04
C SER A 259 -9.57 -8.37 13.83
N GLN A 260 -8.90 -8.90 12.81
CA GLN A 260 -8.71 -8.21 11.53
C GLN A 260 -10.07 -7.90 10.89
N ILE A 261 -10.27 -6.63 10.52
CA ILE A 261 -11.50 -6.14 9.90
C ILE A 261 -11.56 -6.63 8.46
N LYS A 262 -12.76 -6.95 7.97
CA LYS A 262 -12.97 -7.46 6.62
C LYS A 262 -13.94 -6.61 5.80
N ASN A 263 -13.70 -6.56 4.49
CA ASN A 263 -14.65 -6.06 3.50
C ASN A 263 -15.09 -4.60 3.73
N VAL A 264 -14.14 -3.68 3.76
CA VAL A 264 -14.42 -2.23 3.88
C VAL A 264 -14.42 -1.60 2.50
N SER A 265 -15.51 -0.94 2.12
CA SER A 265 -15.66 -0.19 0.87
C SER A 265 -16.21 1.20 1.15
N ILE A 266 -15.51 2.25 0.71
CA ILE A 266 -15.97 3.64 0.79
C ILE A 266 -15.75 4.29 -0.57
N ARG A 267 -16.81 4.81 -1.18
CA ARG A 267 -16.79 5.32 -2.56
C ARG A 267 -17.49 6.67 -2.69
N GLY A 268 -16.96 7.57 -3.51
CA GLY A 268 -17.63 8.81 -3.89
C GLY A 268 -17.85 9.81 -2.75
N LEU A 269 -17.01 9.78 -1.71
CA LEU A 269 -17.10 10.68 -0.56
C LEU A 269 -15.87 11.59 -0.47
N THR A 270 -16.08 12.83 -0.02
CA THR A 270 -15.00 13.72 0.39
C THR A 270 -14.85 13.72 1.92
N PHE A 271 -13.63 13.55 2.41
CA PHE A 271 -13.26 13.74 3.82
C PHE A 271 -12.49 15.05 3.97
N TRP A 272 -13.06 16.02 4.68
CA TRP A 272 -12.50 17.36 4.82
C TRP A 272 -11.95 17.61 6.23
N ARG A 273 -10.66 17.87 6.32
CA ARG A 273 -9.96 18.23 7.56
C ARG A 273 -10.12 19.74 7.82
N CYS A 274 -11.08 20.14 8.65
CA CYS A 274 -11.29 21.54 9.01
C CYS A 274 -10.65 21.90 10.36
N GLY A 275 -10.08 23.10 10.47
CA GLY A 275 -9.42 23.57 11.69
C GLY A 275 -8.05 22.93 11.95
N ALA A 276 -7.48 23.20 13.14
CA ALA A 276 -6.12 22.78 13.50
C ALA A 276 -6.02 21.35 14.08
N ASN A 277 -7.17 20.73 14.40
CA ASN A 277 -7.24 19.55 15.25
C ASN A 277 -7.34 18.20 14.51
N PRO A 278 -8.00 18.09 13.34
CA PRO A 278 -7.96 16.89 12.52
C PRO A 278 -6.58 16.75 11.85
N GLU A 279 -5.70 15.98 12.48
CA GLU A 279 -4.35 15.74 11.98
C GLU A 279 -4.40 14.83 10.74
N HIS A 280 -5.24 13.79 10.75
CA HIS A 280 -5.34 12.85 9.64
C HIS A 280 -6.74 12.73 9.04
N GLY A 281 -6.82 12.41 7.75
CA GLY A 281 -8.09 12.08 7.10
C GLY A 281 -8.54 10.68 7.51
N LEU A 282 -8.01 9.68 6.82
CA LEU A 282 -8.24 8.28 7.09
C LEU A 282 -6.91 7.65 7.54
N LEU A 283 -6.87 7.13 8.77
CA LEU A 283 -5.71 6.38 9.25
C LEU A 283 -6.16 5.01 9.74
N LEU A 284 -5.84 4.00 8.94
CA LEU A 284 -6.42 2.67 8.97
C LEU A 284 -5.34 1.61 9.18
N ASP A 285 -5.71 0.45 9.73
CA ASP A 285 -4.82 -0.69 9.95
C ASP A 285 -5.63 -1.97 10.19
N ASN A 286 -4.96 -3.13 10.15
CA ASN A 286 -5.55 -4.44 10.47
C ASN A 286 -6.82 -4.74 9.65
N ILE A 287 -6.76 -4.52 8.33
CA ILE A 287 -7.88 -4.75 7.41
C ILE A 287 -7.50 -5.83 6.39
N ASP A 288 -8.44 -6.68 6.02
CA ASP A 288 -8.37 -7.60 4.89
C ASP A 288 -9.51 -7.27 3.92
N GLY A 289 -9.18 -6.71 2.76
CA GLY A 289 -10.15 -6.24 1.78
C GLY A 289 -10.62 -4.81 2.06
N LEU A 290 -9.76 -3.85 1.76
CA LEU A 290 -10.05 -2.41 1.80
C LEU A 290 -10.21 -1.88 0.37
N PHE A 291 -11.30 -1.18 0.08
CA PHE A 291 -11.50 -0.45 -1.16
C PHE A 291 -11.89 1.00 -0.84
N LEU A 292 -11.04 1.95 -1.19
CA LEU A 292 -11.29 3.38 -1.07
C LEU A 292 -11.28 4.02 -2.44
N ASP A 293 -12.34 4.74 -2.77
CA ASP A 293 -12.43 5.66 -3.89
C ASP A 293 -13.00 6.98 -3.37
N VAL A 294 -12.10 7.89 -2.98
CA VAL A 294 -12.47 9.03 -2.10
C VAL A 294 -11.71 10.31 -2.46
N ALA A 295 -12.17 11.45 -1.93
CA ALA A 295 -11.36 12.65 -1.88
C ALA A 295 -10.97 12.97 -0.43
N VAL A 296 -9.75 13.45 -0.20
CA VAL A 296 -9.32 13.96 1.10
C VAL A 296 -8.76 15.35 0.93
N ARG A 297 -9.36 16.31 1.64
CA ARG A 297 -9.06 17.73 1.51
C ARG A 297 -8.78 18.35 2.87
N ALA A 298 -8.10 19.49 2.89
CA ALA A 298 -7.84 20.22 4.12
C ALA A 298 -7.79 21.73 3.90
N VAL A 299 -7.93 22.47 5.00
CA VAL A 299 -7.60 23.90 5.03
C VAL A 299 -6.08 24.11 4.84
N SER A 300 -5.71 25.27 4.30
CA SER A 300 -4.29 25.63 4.13
C SER A 300 -3.53 25.56 5.46
N GLY A 301 -2.37 24.90 5.47
CA GLY A 301 -1.54 24.74 6.66
C GLY A 301 -1.97 23.64 7.64
N ALA A 302 -2.97 22.82 7.29
CA ALA A 302 -3.38 21.67 8.11
C ALA A 302 -2.24 20.66 8.28
N LEU A 303 -1.87 20.35 9.51
CA LEU A 303 -0.81 19.38 9.85
C LEU A 303 -1.30 17.94 9.64
N GLY A 304 -0.40 17.01 9.31
CA GLY A 304 -0.71 15.57 9.15
C GLY A 304 -1.09 15.12 7.73
N GLY A 305 -1.39 13.82 7.59
CA GLY A 305 -1.52 13.14 6.30
C GLY A 305 -2.95 12.73 5.92
N ALA A 306 -3.20 12.55 4.63
CA ALA A 306 -4.54 12.32 4.10
C ALA A 306 -5.02 10.88 4.31
N ILE A 307 -4.32 9.87 3.77
CA ILE A 307 -4.72 8.46 3.85
C ILE A 307 -3.52 7.60 4.24
N GLY A 308 -3.56 6.97 5.41
CA GLY A 308 -2.54 6.02 5.86
C GLY A 308 -3.15 4.64 6.05
N VAL A 309 -2.53 3.60 5.49
CA VAL A 309 -2.92 2.19 5.69
C VAL A 309 -1.76 1.43 6.31
N SER A 310 -1.95 0.97 7.54
CA SER A 310 -0.93 0.34 8.39
C SER A 310 0.38 1.14 8.40
N ALA A 311 0.30 2.47 8.53
CA ALA A 311 1.41 3.39 8.31
C ALA A 311 2.24 3.79 9.56
N PHE A 312 1.70 3.67 10.78
CA PHE A 312 2.35 4.22 11.99
C PHE A 312 2.35 3.32 13.24
N TYR A 313 1.99 2.05 13.14
CA TYR A 313 1.69 1.23 14.32
C TYR A 313 2.70 0.12 14.58
N PRO A 314 3.63 0.27 15.54
CA PRO A 314 4.63 -0.76 15.83
C PRO A 314 4.03 -2.09 16.30
N GLU A 315 2.75 -2.11 16.67
CA GLU A 315 1.99 -3.32 16.91
C GLU A 315 1.78 -4.12 15.60
N ASN A 316 1.80 -5.45 15.68
CA ASN A 316 1.63 -6.36 14.54
C ASN A 316 0.22 -6.29 13.93
N ARG A 317 -0.07 -5.20 13.20
CA ARG A 317 -1.38 -4.86 12.61
C ARG A 317 -1.30 -4.62 11.09
N PRO A 318 -0.74 -5.57 10.31
CA PRO A 318 -0.65 -5.44 8.86
C PRO A 318 -2.04 -5.50 8.22
N SER A 319 -2.18 -4.84 7.08
CA SER A 319 -3.38 -4.93 6.25
C SER A 319 -3.12 -5.77 5.00
N LYS A 320 -4.19 -6.27 4.36
CA LYS A 320 -4.16 -7.12 3.18
C LYS A 320 -5.19 -6.66 2.17
N ASN A 321 -4.92 -6.90 0.89
CA ASN A 321 -5.88 -6.64 -0.19
C ASN A 321 -6.43 -5.21 -0.13
N CYS A 322 -5.54 -4.22 -0.13
CA CYS A 322 -5.89 -2.81 0.02
C CYS A 322 -5.83 -2.08 -1.32
N TYR A 323 -6.92 -1.43 -1.72
CA TYR A 323 -7.07 -0.70 -2.97
C TYR A 323 -7.49 0.73 -2.66
N VAL A 324 -6.64 1.71 -2.97
CA VAL A 324 -6.90 3.13 -2.62
C VAL A 324 -6.73 4.05 -3.81
N TYR A 325 -7.84 4.65 -4.24
CA TYR A 325 -7.93 5.65 -5.28
C TYR A 325 -8.35 6.97 -4.65
N ALA A 326 -7.54 8.02 -4.79
CA ALA A 326 -7.86 9.27 -4.11
C ALA A 326 -7.52 10.56 -4.85
N HIS A 327 -8.44 11.52 -4.71
CA HIS A 327 -8.16 12.94 -4.94
C HIS A 327 -7.64 13.57 -3.65
N LEU A 328 -6.52 14.30 -3.72
CA LEU A 328 -5.85 14.87 -2.55
C LEU A 328 -5.74 16.39 -2.68
N GLU A 329 -6.08 17.11 -1.62
CA GLU A 329 -5.87 18.56 -1.53
C GLU A 329 -5.31 18.94 -0.13
N GLN A 330 -4.22 19.71 -0.09
CA GLN A 330 -3.61 20.21 1.15
C GLN A 330 -3.19 19.10 2.12
N ALA A 331 -2.62 18.00 1.61
CA ALA A 331 -2.01 16.98 2.47
C ALA A 331 -0.66 17.48 2.99
N ALA A 332 -0.42 17.52 4.30
CA ALA A 332 0.86 18.02 4.81
C ALA A 332 1.94 16.94 4.84
N ASN A 333 1.78 15.91 5.67
CA ASN A 333 2.83 14.91 5.90
C ASN A 333 2.89 13.84 4.80
N PHE A 334 1.74 13.36 4.35
CA PHE A 334 1.62 12.36 3.28
C PHE A 334 0.25 12.43 2.61
N GLY A 335 0.21 12.14 1.31
CA GLY A 335 -1.01 11.91 0.53
C GLY A 335 -1.61 10.55 0.84
N ILE A 336 -1.19 9.52 0.08
CA ILE A 336 -1.46 8.11 0.39
C ILE A 336 -0.17 7.48 0.90
N GLN A 337 -0.21 6.83 2.06
CA GLN A 337 0.92 6.08 2.59
C GLN A 337 0.50 4.66 2.97
N TYR A 338 1.18 3.67 2.40
CA TYR A 338 1.12 2.28 2.86
C TYR A 338 2.34 1.98 3.70
N GLY A 339 2.13 1.49 4.92
CA GLY A 339 3.20 0.88 5.71
C GLY A 339 3.22 -0.63 5.51
N ASN A 340 2.67 -1.38 6.45
CA ASN A 340 2.69 -2.85 6.41
C ASN A 340 1.44 -3.41 5.70
N VAL A 341 1.52 -3.53 4.37
CA VAL A 341 0.41 -4.01 3.52
C VAL A 341 0.85 -5.16 2.62
N ASP A 342 0.05 -6.23 2.58
CA ASP A 342 0.30 -7.41 1.73
C ASP A 342 -0.80 -7.54 0.66
N GLY A 343 -0.44 -7.22 -0.58
CA GLY A 343 -1.33 -7.18 -1.73
C GLY A 343 -2.17 -5.91 -1.77
N GLY A 344 -2.12 -5.21 -2.90
CA GLY A 344 -2.93 -4.02 -3.07
C GLY A 344 -2.53 -3.12 -4.24
N GLU A 345 -3.34 -2.09 -4.44
CA GLU A 345 -3.12 -1.07 -5.45
C GLU A 345 -3.37 0.33 -4.87
N MET A 346 -2.65 1.32 -5.38
CA MET A 346 -2.98 2.70 -5.10
C MET A 346 -2.88 3.58 -6.33
N GLN A 347 -3.71 4.62 -6.39
CA GLN A 347 -3.68 5.65 -7.42
C GLN A 347 -4.00 7.00 -6.80
N VAL A 348 -3.17 8.01 -7.07
CA VAL A 348 -3.55 9.39 -6.80
C VAL A 348 -4.17 9.94 -8.08
N LEU A 349 -5.50 10.13 -8.03
CA LEU A 349 -6.31 10.60 -9.15
C LEU A 349 -6.04 12.08 -9.45
N SER A 350 -5.77 12.86 -8.40
CA SER A 350 -5.23 14.22 -8.49
C SER A 350 -4.56 14.61 -7.17
N ALA A 351 -3.48 15.37 -7.23
CA ALA A 351 -2.91 16.04 -6.06
C ALA A 351 -3.07 17.57 -6.21
N LYS A 352 -3.26 18.26 -5.09
CA LYS A 352 -3.31 19.72 -5.02
C LYS A 352 -2.70 20.23 -3.72
N ASN A 353 -1.69 21.10 -3.77
CA ASN A 353 -1.02 21.69 -2.58
C ASN A 353 -0.52 20.69 -1.48
N CYS A 354 -0.10 19.46 -1.83
CA CYS A 354 0.43 18.43 -0.91
C CYS A 354 1.94 18.52 -0.53
N HIS A 355 2.31 18.90 0.70
CA HIS A 355 3.63 19.42 1.10
C HIS A 355 4.84 18.44 1.18
N ARG A 356 4.75 17.27 1.81
CA ARG A 356 5.92 16.38 2.06
C ARG A 356 6.02 15.23 1.05
N GLU A 357 5.10 14.28 1.08
CA GLU A 357 5.01 13.19 0.10
C GLU A 357 3.58 13.02 -0.39
N VAL A 358 3.40 12.69 -1.67
CA VAL A 358 2.08 12.42 -2.25
C VAL A 358 1.79 10.91 -2.19
N VAL A 359 2.83 10.11 -2.41
CA VAL A 359 2.78 8.64 -2.31
C VAL A 359 3.92 8.16 -1.41
N GLY A 360 3.59 7.36 -0.40
CA GLY A 360 4.56 6.72 0.49
C GLY A 360 4.37 5.21 0.58
N LEU A 361 5.47 4.48 0.44
CA LEU A 361 5.56 3.02 0.54
C LEU A 361 6.61 2.67 1.59
N GLU A 362 6.20 2.68 2.86
CA GLU A 362 7.09 2.81 4.02
C GLU A 362 6.76 1.80 5.14
N PRO A 363 7.01 0.49 4.93
CA PRO A 363 6.89 -0.49 5.99
C PRO A 363 7.90 -0.20 7.12
N TYR A 364 7.53 -0.61 8.34
CA TYR A 364 8.33 -0.37 9.54
C TYR A 364 8.43 -1.63 10.38
N ALA A 365 9.49 -1.74 11.20
CA ALA A 365 9.70 -2.90 12.06
C ALA A 365 8.54 -3.12 13.05
N LEU A 366 8.13 -4.38 13.19
CA LEU A 366 7.00 -4.82 14.03
C LEU A 366 7.43 -5.26 15.45
N GLY A 367 8.66 -4.92 15.84
CA GLY A 367 9.25 -5.28 17.12
C GLY A 367 10.61 -5.96 16.97
N LYS A 368 11.11 -6.50 18.10
CA LYS A 368 12.41 -7.14 18.20
C LYS A 368 12.36 -8.37 19.11
N TYR A 369 13.31 -9.27 18.92
CA TYR A 369 13.58 -10.41 19.77
C TYR A 369 15.03 -10.34 20.24
N ASP A 370 15.25 -10.28 21.55
CA ASP A 370 16.58 -10.35 22.14
C ASP A 370 16.92 -11.82 22.46
N PHE A 371 18.15 -12.26 22.17
CA PHE A 371 18.61 -13.64 22.43
C PHE A 371 20.10 -13.70 22.80
N THR A 372 20.51 -14.75 23.49
CA THR A 372 21.89 -14.96 23.99
C THR A 372 22.41 -16.35 23.58
N SER A 373 23.62 -16.73 24.01
CA SER A 373 24.17 -18.06 23.75
C SER A 373 23.28 -19.20 24.26
N SER A 374 22.56 -19.01 25.37
CA SER A 374 21.66 -20.03 25.91
C SER A 374 20.43 -20.28 25.04
N ASN A 375 20.13 -19.37 24.10
CA ASN A 375 19.03 -19.50 23.15
C ASN A 375 19.44 -20.21 21.86
N VAL A 376 20.74 -20.36 21.59
CA VAL A 376 21.25 -20.88 20.32
C VAL A 376 21.85 -22.27 20.50
N ALA A 377 21.27 -23.28 19.84
CA ALA A 377 21.80 -24.63 19.84
C ALA A 377 21.55 -25.30 18.48
N SER A 378 22.58 -25.89 17.86
CA SER A 378 22.48 -26.59 16.57
C SER A 378 21.77 -25.75 15.49
N ASP A 379 22.21 -24.50 15.30
CA ASP A 379 21.67 -23.53 14.34
C ASP A 379 20.19 -23.13 14.57
N ILE A 380 19.62 -23.51 15.71
CA ILE A 380 18.26 -23.15 16.13
C ILE A 380 18.33 -22.03 17.17
N ILE A 381 17.52 -20.98 16.96
CA ILE A 381 17.33 -19.89 17.92
C ILE A 381 15.99 -20.09 18.63
N SER A 382 16.02 -20.17 19.96
CA SER A 382 14.84 -20.30 20.82
C SER A 382 14.27 -18.93 21.16
N LEU A 383 13.12 -18.61 20.58
CA LEU A 383 12.36 -17.36 20.74
C LEU A 383 10.89 -17.70 21.08
N THR A 384 10.54 -17.74 22.36
CA THR A 384 9.18 -18.14 22.79
C THR A 384 8.10 -17.26 22.19
N SER A 385 7.04 -17.88 21.64
CA SER A 385 5.86 -17.19 21.09
C SER A 385 6.22 -16.13 20.04
N HIS A 386 7.20 -16.42 19.18
CA HIS A 386 7.72 -15.44 18.24
C HIS A 386 6.68 -14.95 17.21
N GLY A 387 5.67 -15.77 16.86
CA GLY A 387 4.61 -15.36 15.92
C GLY A 387 5.10 -15.07 14.49
N LEU A 388 6.26 -15.64 14.14
CA LEU A 388 6.89 -15.58 12.81
C LEU A 388 6.55 -16.84 12.02
N SER A 389 6.39 -16.71 10.71
CA SER A 389 6.22 -17.81 9.77
C SER A 389 7.49 -18.05 8.97
N THR A 390 7.61 -19.23 8.35
CA THR A 390 8.69 -19.49 7.39
C THR A 390 8.59 -18.45 6.26
N GLY A 391 9.70 -17.81 5.91
CA GLY A 391 9.78 -16.75 4.90
C GLY A 391 9.64 -15.33 5.45
N ASP A 392 9.32 -15.15 6.74
CA ASP A 392 9.27 -13.81 7.33
C ASP A 392 10.68 -13.18 7.35
N PRO A 393 10.85 -11.93 6.89
CA PRO A 393 12.11 -11.24 6.93
C PRO A 393 12.43 -10.70 8.34
N VAL A 394 13.70 -10.80 8.73
CA VAL A 394 14.24 -10.22 9.96
C VAL A 394 15.58 -9.53 9.70
N ILE A 395 15.89 -8.51 10.50
CA ILE A 395 17.20 -7.85 10.49
C ILE A 395 17.95 -8.26 11.75
N TYR A 396 19.16 -8.80 11.58
CA TYR A 396 20.05 -9.13 12.70
C TYR A 396 20.81 -7.90 13.19
N ASP A 397 20.93 -7.74 14.51
CA ASP A 397 21.74 -6.71 15.16
C ASP A 397 22.60 -7.35 16.25
N ARG A 398 23.93 -7.19 16.12
CA ARG A 398 24.90 -7.69 17.09
C ARG A 398 24.84 -6.98 18.44
N ASN A 399 24.14 -5.84 18.51
CA ASN A 399 23.91 -5.06 19.72
C ASN A 399 25.22 -4.74 20.47
N GLY A 400 26.23 -4.32 19.70
CA GLY A 400 27.56 -3.97 20.22
C GLY A 400 28.53 -5.14 20.42
N ASN A 401 28.09 -6.40 20.29
CA ASN A 401 28.94 -7.58 20.43
C ASN A 401 29.64 -7.95 19.11
N THR A 402 30.49 -8.99 19.16
CA THR A 402 31.02 -9.64 17.95
C THR A 402 29.87 -10.25 17.15
N ALA A 403 29.83 -10.00 15.84
CA ALA A 403 28.80 -10.56 14.97
C ALA A 403 28.88 -12.09 14.91
N ILE A 404 27.72 -12.75 14.90
CA ILE A 404 27.62 -14.20 14.69
C ILE A 404 28.11 -14.52 13.26
N THR A 405 28.82 -15.64 13.11
CA THR A 405 29.31 -16.11 11.80
C THR A 405 28.15 -16.20 10.81
N ASN A 406 28.38 -15.75 9.57
CA ASN A 406 27.39 -15.64 8.49
C ASN A 406 26.27 -14.61 8.69
N LEU A 407 26.26 -13.87 9.81
CA LEU A 407 25.30 -12.80 10.06
C LEU A 407 25.96 -11.42 10.05
N ALA A 408 25.51 -10.55 9.13
CA ALA A 408 25.94 -9.17 8.98
C ALA A 408 25.00 -8.26 9.78
N SER A 409 25.53 -7.60 10.81
CA SER A 409 24.75 -6.75 11.70
C SER A 409 24.21 -5.51 10.97
N ARG A 410 22.87 -5.36 10.94
CA ARG A 410 22.11 -4.22 10.38
C ARG A 410 22.45 -3.90 8.92
N ALA A 411 22.96 -4.90 8.19
CA ALA A 411 23.41 -4.74 6.80
C ALA A 411 22.73 -5.69 5.82
N ALA A 412 21.99 -6.70 6.33
CA ALA A 412 21.30 -7.68 5.50
C ALA A 412 19.97 -8.10 6.12
N TYR A 413 19.06 -8.56 5.25
CA TYR A 413 17.87 -9.30 5.64
C TYR A 413 18.18 -10.79 5.73
N TYR A 414 17.58 -11.45 6.71
CA TYR A 414 17.57 -12.90 6.86
C TYR A 414 16.13 -13.38 6.88
N PHE A 415 15.89 -14.62 6.49
CA PHE A 415 14.55 -15.16 6.38
C PHE A 415 14.34 -16.29 7.38
N VAL A 416 13.21 -16.25 8.08
CA VAL A 416 12.87 -17.22 9.12
C VAL A 416 12.56 -18.57 8.48
N ILE A 417 13.09 -19.64 9.04
CA ILE A 417 12.55 -21.00 8.88
C ILE A 417 11.90 -21.37 10.19
N ARG A 418 10.57 -21.49 10.20
CA ARG A 418 9.83 -21.83 11.41
C ARG A 418 10.05 -23.29 11.75
N VAL A 419 10.57 -23.57 12.95
CA VAL A 419 10.63 -24.93 13.51
C VAL A 419 9.33 -25.23 14.26
N ASP A 420 8.93 -24.35 15.18
CA ASP A 420 7.65 -24.43 15.89
C ASP A 420 7.21 -23.04 16.38
N SER A 421 6.44 -22.92 17.47
CA SER A 421 6.01 -21.63 18.03
C SER A 421 7.05 -20.93 18.90
N GLY A 422 8.12 -21.62 19.29
CA GLY A 422 9.18 -21.13 20.16
C GLY A 422 10.58 -21.20 19.56
N ARG A 423 10.73 -21.72 18.33
CA ARG A 423 12.03 -21.99 17.72
C ARG A 423 12.04 -21.68 16.22
N ILE A 424 13.15 -21.08 15.79
CA ILE A 424 13.39 -20.73 14.38
C ILE A 424 14.81 -21.10 13.95
N ARG A 425 15.03 -21.17 12.64
CA ARG A 425 16.35 -21.03 11.99
C ARG A 425 16.34 -19.81 11.07
N LEU A 426 17.51 -19.41 10.60
CA LEU A 426 17.67 -18.32 9.62
C LEU A 426 18.19 -18.86 8.29
N ALA A 427 17.74 -18.26 7.20
CA ALA A 427 18.21 -18.50 5.84
C ALA A 427 18.72 -17.19 5.21
N ALA A 428 19.59 -17.30 4.20
CA ALA A 428 20.10 -16.15 3.47
C ALA A 428 19.05 -15.51 2.55
N THR A 429 18.19 -16.32 1.95
CA THR A 429 17.13 -15.87 1.03
C THR A 429 15.77 -16.43 1.45
N ARG A 430 14.69 -15.84 0.92
CA ARG A 430 13.33 -16.32 1.15
C ARG A 430 13.14 -17.70 0.51
N GLU A 431 13.69 -17.90 -0.67
CA GLU A 431 13.70 -19.16 -1.40
C GLU A 431 14.40 -20.25 -0.60
N ASP A 432 15.56 -19.95 -0.01
CA ASP A 432 16.25 -20.87 0.90
C ASP A 432 15.38 -21.22 2.11
N ALA A 433 14.72 -20.22 2.71
CA ALA A 433 13.80 -20.46 3.81
C ALA A 433 12.63 -21.38 3.42
N MET A 434 12.05 -21.18 2.23
CA MET A 434 11.00 -22.04 1.68
C MET A 434 11.52 -23.45 1.36
N ALA A 435 12.77 -23.58 0.90
CA ALA A 435 13.43 -24.85 0.63
C ALA A 435 13.97 -25.55 1.89
N GLY A 436 13.94 -24.90 3.05
CA GLY A 436 14.50 -25.41 4.30
C GLY A 436 16.03 -25.34 4.41
N THR A 437 16.68 -24.60 3.51
CA THR A 437 18.12 -24.37 3.52
C THR A 437 18.46 -23.28 4.54
N TYR A 438 19.12 -23.65 5.64
CA TYR A 438 19.42 -22.75 6.74
C TYR A 438 20.91 -22.39 6.81
N LEU A 439 21.20 -21.25 7.42
CA LEU A 439 22.55 -20.78 7.74
C LEU A 439 23.09 -21.48 8.97
N THR A 440 24.38 -21.82 8.94
CA THR A 440 25.10 -22.24 10.14
C THR A 440 25.44 -21.03 11.01
N LEU A 441 25.21 -21.16 12.33
CA LEU A 441 25.35 -20.11 13.32
C LEU A 441 26.39 -20.51 14.37
N SER A 442 27.32 -19.61 14.66
CA SER A 442 28.19 -19.74 15.83
C SER A 442 27.47 -19.30 17.10
N ALA A 443 27.94 -19.76 18.26
CA ALA A 443 27.40 -19.34 19.54
C ALA A 443 27.66 -17.83 19.75
N PRO A 444 26.61 -17.00 19.98
CA PRO A 444 26.81 -15.58 20.22
C PRO A 444 27.48 -15.31 21.57
N SER A 445 28.28 -14.24 21.65
CA SER A 445 28.68 -13.64 22.91
C SER A 445 27.73 -12.48 23.27
N GLY A 446 27.25 -12.41 24.52
CA GLY A 446 26.35 -11.34 24.97
C GLY A 446 24.93 -11.44 24.38
N THR A 447 24.18 -10.33 24.45
CA THR A 447 22.80 -10.25 23.94
C THR A 447 22.76 -9.70 22.53
N HIS A 448 22.12 -10.43 21.63
CA HIS A 448 21.91 -10.13 20.20
C HIS A 448 20.43 -9.88 19.92
N ARG A 449 20.11 -9.30 18.76
CA ARG A 449 18.71 -8.99 18.39
C ARG A 449 18.35 -9.45 16.99
N LEU A 450 17.09 -9.81 16.83
CA LEU A 450 16.39 -9.88 15.54
C LEU A 450 15.25 -8.86 15.54
N TYR A 451 15.25 -7.93 14.61
CA TYR A 451 14.11 -7.06 14.36
C TYR A 451 13.15 -7.75 13.41
N ARG A 452 11.87 -7.86 13.78
CA ARG A 452 10.82 -8.32 12.88
C ARG A 452 10.56 -7.23 11.86
N CYS A 453 10.79 -7.51 10.59
CA CYS A 453 10.47 -6.54 9.55
C CYS A 453 8.96 -6.42 9.38
N GLY A 454 8.48 -5.20 9.21
CA GLY A 454 7.19 -4.99 8.56
C GLY A 454 7.32 -5.31 7.08
N VAL A 455 6.27 -5.82 6.46
CA VAL A 455 6.30 -6.24 5.06
C VAL A 455 5.33 -5.39 4.26
N LEU A 456 5.84 -4.82 3.17
CA LEU A 456 5.05 -4.23 2.11
C LEU A 456 5.27 -5.05 0.84
N ARG A 457 4.25 -5.77 0.38
CA ARG A 457 4.41 -6.75 -0.70
C ARG A 457 3.31 -6.68 -1.72
N GLY A 458 3.66 -6.90 -2.99
CA GLY A 458 2.70 -7.06 -4.08
C GLY A 458 1.85 -5.80 -4.28
N ILE A 459 2.50 -4.64 -4.26
CA ILE A 459 1.82 -3.35 -4.40
C ILE A 459 2.06 -2.80 -5.80
N THR A 460 0.97 -2.43 -6.46
CA THR A 460 1.03 -1.67 -7.72
C THR A 460 0.56 -0.24 -7.49
N VAL A 461 1.43 0.73 -7.77
CA VAL A 461 1.04 2.14 -7.87
C VAL A 461 0.67 2.40 -9.32
N LEU A 462 -0.61 2.64 -9.56
CA LEU A 462 -1.19 2.89 -10.88
C LEU A 462 -0.81 4.28 -11.40
N PRO A 463 -0.99 4.54 -12.71
CA PRO A 463 -0.64 5.82 -13.34
C PRO A 463 -1.21 7.00 -12.55
N THR A 464 -0.32 7.87 -12.13
CA THR A 464 -0.61 8.99 -11.24
C THR A 464 0.07 10.22 -11.82
N GLN A 465 -0.69 11.31 -11.99
CA GLN A 465 -0.15 12.60 -12.44
C GLN A 465 -0.04 13.56 -11.26
N ILE A 466 1.14 14.15 -11.08
CA ILE A 466 1.47 15.08 -10.00
C ILE A 466 2.14 16.31 -10.63
N ALA A 467 1.55 17.49 -10.46
CA ALA A 467 1.93 18.73 -11.15
C ALA A 467 2.33 19.87 -10.19
N THR A 468 2.78 21.01 -10.72
CA THR A 468 3.26 22.18 -9.96
C THR A 468 2.15 22.93 -9.22
N GLY A 469 2.50 23.56 -8.09
CA GLY A 469 1.55 24.15 -7.14
C GLY A 469 1.25 23.21 -5.98
N ASP A 470 1.63 21.94 -6.11
CA ASP A 470 1.38 20.93 -5.10
C ASP A 470 2.32 20.96 -3.91
N THR A 471 3.22 21.94 -3.81
CA THR A 471 4.06 22.11 -2.61
C THR A 471 4.47 23.57 -2.44
N ALA A 472 4.30 24.13 -1.24
CA ALA A 472 4.93 25.39 -0.84
C ALA A 472 6.13 25.15 0.11
N ALA A 473 7.13 26.04 -0.03
CA ALA A 473 8.46 26.14 0.59
C ALA A 473 8.75 25.27 1.83
N GLY A 474 9.56 24.21 1.64
CA GLY A 474 10.15 23.42 2.73
C GLY A 474 10.35 21.93 2.40
N GLY A 475 10.62 21.59 1.13
CA GLY A 475 10.68 20.20 0.67
C GLY A 475 11.65 19.33 1.48
N THR A 476 11.24 18.11 1.79
CA THR A 476 12.15 17.07 2.29
C THR A 476 13.06 16.60 1.16
N SER A 477 14.23 16.07 1.50
CA SER A 477 15.16 15.44 0.55
C SER A 477 14.69 14.05 0.07
N THR A 478 13.47 13.63 0.45
CA THR A 478 12.96 12.25 0.31
C THR A 478 12.19 11.98 -0.98
N GLY A 479 11.62 13.00 -1.64
CA GLY A 479 10.92 12.88 -2.93
C GLY A 479 9.41 13.13 -2.89
N VAL A 480 8.74 13.15 -4.07
CA VAL A 480 7.26 13.19 -4.18
C VAL A 480 6.66 11.82 -3.86
N VAL A 481 7.28 10.80 -4.44
CA VAL A 481 7.00 9.39 -4.24
C VAL A 481 8.17 8.82 -3.46
N ILE A 482 7.91 8.20 -2.33
CA ILE A 482 8.93 7.58 -1.49
C ILE A 482 8.67 6.08 -1.35
N ILE A 483 9.75 5.30 -1.48
CA ILE A 483 9.79 3.87 -1.19
C ILE A 483 10.90 3.66 -0.17
N ALA A 484 10.59 3.49 1.11
CA ALA A 484 11.60 3.46 2.15
C ALA A 484 11.43 2.27 3.10
N ALA A 485 12.47 1.43 3.20
CA ALA A 485 12.57 0.36 4.18
C ALA A 485 13.44 0.77 5.38
N SER A 486 13.96 2.00 5.39
CA SER A 486 14.88 2.53 6.40
C SER A 486 14.35 2.48 7.83
N SER A 487 13.03 2.36 7.99
CA SER A 487 12.35 2.18 9.28
C SER A 487 12.30 0.71 9.75
N GLY A 488 13.10 -0.17 9.13
CA GLY A 488 13.17 -1.60 9.43
C GLY A 488 12.05 -2.41 8.77
N GLY A 489 11.52 -1.94 7.64
CA GLY A 489 10.57 -2.67 6.81
C GLY A 489 11.26 -3.56 5.77
N TYR A 490 10.48 -4.24 4.94
CA TYR A 490 10.93 -5.06 3.81
C TYR A 490 9.93 -4.93 2.66
N HIS A 491 10.45 -4.72 1.45
CA HIS A 491 9.65 -4.62 0.23
C HIS A 491 9.81 -5.86 -0.64
N GLU A 492 8.73 -6.31 -1.26
CA GLU A 492 8.75 -7.40 -2.23
C GLU A 492 7.70 -7.16 -3.34
N GLY A 493 8.11 -7.10 -4.61
CA GLY A 493 7.17 -6.96 -5.72
C GLY A 493 6.42 -5.63 -5.72
N ILE A 494 7.15 -4.52 -5.57
CA ILE A 494 6.61 -3.17 -5.66
C ILE A 494 6.73 -2.69 -7.10
N THR A 495 5.63 -2.25 -7.70
CA THR A 495 5.60 -1.76 -9.09
C THR A 495 5.02 -0.35 -9.13
N LEU A 496 5.78 0.61 -9.65
CA LEU A 496 5.26 1.92 -10.03
C LEU A 496 4.98 1.92 -11.54
N CYS A 497 3.76 2.23 -11.95
CA CYS A 497 3.33 2.27 -13.35
C CYS A 497 3.03 3.70 -13.79
N ALA A 498 3.63 4.14 -14.90
CA ALA A 498 3.42 5.40 -15.59
C ALA A 498 3.20 6.62 -14.67
N GLN A 499 4.15 6.85 -13.75
CA GLN A 499 4.10 8.01 -12.86
C GLN A 499 4.46 9.26 -13.65
N GLY A 500 3.53 10.19 -13.81
CA GLY A 500 3.75 11.49 -14.44
C GLY A 500 4.01 12.56 -13.38
N ILE A 501 5.27 12.93 -13.16
CA ILE A 501 5.71 13.93 -12.19
C ILE A 501 6.25 15.13 -12.98
N ILE A 502 5.40 16.11 -13.25
CA ILE A 502 5.62 17.15 -14.26
C ILE A 502 5.91 18.51 -13.59
N GLU A 503 6.82 19.30 -14.17
CA GLU A 503 7.10 20.71 -13.84
C GLU A 503 7.52 21.00 -12.37
N ARG A 504 8.30 20.13 -11.71
CA ARG A 504 8.63 20.29 -10.27
C ARG A 504 10.01 20.90 -9.95
N ASN A 505 9.97 22.06 -9.29
CA ASN A 505 11.07 22.61 -8.48
C ASN A 505 10.62 22.87 -7.03
N PRO A 506 11.18 22.19 -6.03
CA PRO A 506 11.06 22.65 -4.65
C PRO A 506 12.46 22.71 -4.04
N THR A 507 13.14 23.84 -4.23
CA THR A 507 14.44 24.14 -3.59
C THR A 507 15.57 23.13 -3.92
N SER A 508 16.82 23.52 -3.69
CA SER A 508 17.99 22.68 -3.96
C SER A 508 17.95 21.39 -3.12
N GLY A 509 17.68 20.23 -3.73
CA GLY A 509 17.91 18.90 -3.11
C GLY A 509 16.80 17.84 -3.22
N SER A 510 15.60 18.17 -3.69
CA SER A 510 14.50 17.18 -3.81
C SER A 510 14.49 16.43 -5.15
N HIS A 511 14.07 15.16 -5.11
CA HIS A 511 13.96 14.24 -6.27
C HIS A 511 12.49 13.94 -6.60
N GLY A 512 12.19 13.39 -7.78
CA GLY A 512 10.84 12.92 -8.11
C GLY A 512 10.45 11.70 -7.30
N ILE A 513 11.23 10.62 -7.45
CA ILE A 513 11.08 9.35 -6.72
C ILE A 513 12.31 9.11 -5.85
N GLY A 514 12.11 8.84 -4.58
CA GLY A 514 13.16 8.44 -3.65
C GLY A 514 13.01 6.97 -3.22
N VAL A 515 14.09 6.20 -3.32
CA VAL A 515 14.14 4.80 -2.91
C VAL A 515 15.21 4.63 -1.84
N TYR A 516 14.83 4.14 -0.65
CA TYR A 516 15.68 4.09 0.54
C TYR A 516 15.69 2.69 1.16
N GLY A 517 16.72 1.89 0.87
CA GLY A 517 16.89 0.54 1.42
C GLY A 517 15.85 -0.49 0.94
N ALA A 518 15.10 -0.18 -0.12
CA ALA A 518 14.00 -1.03 -0.60
C ALA A 518 14.50 -2.16 -1.53
N HIS A 519 13.74 -3.25 -1.61
CA HIS A 519 14.02 -4.40 -2.47
C HIS A 519 12.84 -4.74 -3.36
N GLY A 520 13.09 -5.41 -4.48
CA GLY A 520 12.03 -5.87 -5.38
C GLY A 520 11.20 -4.73 -5.99
N VAL A 521 11.81 -3.56 -6.21
CA VAL A 521 11.15 -2.38 -6.77
C VAL A 521 11.30 -2.35 -8.29
N SER A 522 10.20 -2.12 -9.00
CA SER A 522 10.15 -1.90 -10.45
C SER A 522 9.48 -0.56 -10.74
N ILE A 523 10.12 0.29 -11.53
CA ILE A 523 9.60 1.59 -11.96
C ILE A 523 9.41 1.53 -13.48
N LEU A 524 8.17 1.62 -13.94
CA LEU A 524 7.78 1.38 -15.33
C LEU A 524 7.00 2.60 -15.86
N GLY A 525 7.37 3.13 -17.03
CA GLY A 525 6.70 4.22 -17.72
C GLY A 525 6.80 5.61 -17.07
N ALA A 526 7.70 5.84 -16.11
CA ALA A 526 7.71 7.11 -15.38
C ALA A 526 8.16 8.29 -16.26
N ASP A 527 7.30 9.29 -16.38
CA ASP A 527 7.59 10.62 -16.93
C ASP A 527 7.90 11.55 -15.75
N ILE A 528 9.14 12.03 -15.65
CA ILE A 528 9.57 12.92 -14.57
C ILE A 528 10.15 14.21 -15.18
N THR A 529 9.36 14.84 -16.04
CA THR A 529 9.68 16.11 -16.70
C THR A 529 9.72 17.27 -15.70
N GLY A 530 10.75 18.11 -15.73
CA GLY A 530 10.81 19.36 -14.94
C GLY A 530 11.47 19.27 -13.55
N ALA A 531 12.00 18.12 -13.12
CA ALA A 531 12.80 18.04 -11.89
C ALA A 531 14.12 18.83 -12.03
N LYS A 532 14.35 19.85 -11.17
CA LYS A 532 15.56 20.70 -11.25
C LYS A 532 16.88 20.05 -10.78
N SER A 533 16.82 18.86 -10.18
CA SER A 533 18.01 18.13 -9.70
C SER A 533 18.08 16.69 -10.24
N ARG A 534 17.43 15.71 -9.62
CA ARG A 534 17.45 14.30 -10.05
C ARG A 534 16.03 13.74 -10.15
N ALA A 535 15.75 12.96 -11.19
CA ALA A 535 14.45 12.32 -11.38
C ALA A 535 14.19 11.25 -10.32
N ILE A 536 15.13 10.31 -10.20
CA ILE A 536 15.09 9.21 -9.24
C ILE A 536 16.38 9.23 -8.41
N SER A 537 16.26 9.08 -7.10
CA SER A 537 17.38 8.91 -6.18
C SER A 537 17.25 7.61 -5.41
N ILE A 538 18.28 6.77 -5.48
CA ILE A 538 18.34 5.49 -4.77
C ILE A 538 19.45 5.54 -3.72
N VAL A 539 19.09 5.23 -2.49
CA VAL A 539 19.95 5.26 -1.30
C VAL A 539 19.81 3.88 -0.63
N ALA A 540 20.67 2.94 -1.02
CA ALA A 540 20.61 1.51 -0.68
C ALA A 540 19.43 0.73 -1.29
N GLY A 541 19.66 -0.55 -1.62
CA GLY A 541 18.61 -1.50 -2.03
C GLY A 541 18.77 -2.07 -3.43
N THR A 542 17.70 -2.68 -3.95
CA THR A 542 17.66 -3.31 -5.28
C THR A 542 16.47 -2.79 -6.08
N VAL A 543 16.76 -2.20 -7.25
CA VAL A 543 15.76 -1.76 -8.23
C VAL A 543 15.91 -2.59 -9.49
N ASN A 544 14.88 -3.39 -9.79
CA ASN A 544 14.91 -4.43 -10.81
C ASN A 544 14.77 -3.90 -12.23
N SER A 545 14.04 -2.79 -12.41
CA SER A 545 13.86 -2.16 -13.71
C SER A 545 13.47 -0.70 -13.58
N ILE A 546 14.05 0.14 -14.42
CA ILE A 546 13.59 1.51 -14.67
C ILE A 546 13.33 1.58 -16.17
N ARG A 547 12.08 1.42 -16.60
CA ARG A 547 11.72 1.52 -18.02
C ARG A 547 10.84 2.73 -18.21
N ASP A 548 11.01 3.45 -19.30
CA ASP A 548 10.03 4.41 -19.78
C ASP A 548 9.26 3.82 -20.98
N ALA A 549 7.96 4.11 -21.07
CA ALA A 549 7.08 3.68 -22.16
C ALA A 549 7.09 4.67 -23.34
N THR A 550 7.44 5.94 -23.13
CA THR A 550 7.38 7.01 -24.16
C THR A 550 8.74 7.62 -24.48
N GLY A 551 9.66 7.76 -23.52
CA GLY A 551 11.04 8.18 -23.76
C GLY A 551 11.44 9.59 -23.30
N ASP A 552 10.83 10.12 -22.23
CA ASP A 552 11.02 11.49 -21.75
C ASP A 552 11.45 11.52 -20.26
N ILE A 553 12.65 10.99 -19.94
CA ILE A 553 13.32 11.35 -18.68
C ILE A 553 14.21 12.57 -18.96
N SER A 554 13.60 13.75 -19.03
CA SER A 554 14.25 15.03 -19.38
C SER A 554 14.78 15.94 -18.22
N PRO A 555 15.05 15.49 -16.98
CA PRO A 555 15.71 16.34 -15.99
C PRO A 555 17.23 16.40 -16.18
N THR A 556 17.87 17.34 -15.46
CA THR A 556 19.33 17.53 -15.42
C THR A 556 20.11 16.23 -15.13
N ASN A 557 19.60 15.33 -14.29
CA ASN A 557 20.12 13.96 -14.14
C ASN A 557 18.95 12.96 -14.06
N ALA A 558 18.97 11.89 -14.88
CA ALA A 558 17.88 10.92 -14.91
C ALA A 558 17.86 10.00 -13.66
N LEU A 559 19.02 9.47 -13.25
CA LEU A 559 19.13 8.61 -12.07
C LEU A 559 20.33 9.01 -11.21
N GLN A 560 20.15 8.96 -9.89
CA GLN A 560 21.26 9.05 -8.94
C GLN A 560 21.31 7.88 -7.96
N VAL A 561 22.51 7.37 -7.72
CA VAL A 561 22.80 6.20 -6.91
C VAL A 561 23.78 6.57 -5.80
N ASN A 562 23.42 6.38 -4.53
CA ASN A 562 24.15 6.90 -3.35
C ASN A 562 24.74 5.88 -2.37
N ALA A 563 24.29 4.62 -2.33
CA ALA A 563 24.93 3.57 -1.52
C ALA A 563 24.50 2.16 -1.94
N ASP A 564 25.41 1.18 -1.99
CA ASP A 564 25.15 -0.28 -2.15
C ASP A 564 23.86 -0.64 -2.90
N VAL A 565 23.75 -0.19 -4.17
CA VAL A 565 22.57 -0.39 -5.01
C VAL A 565 22.85 -1.37 -6.13
N THR A 566 21.91 -2.29 -6.38
CA THR A 566 21.83 -3.00 -7.65
C THR A 566 20.68 -2.42 -8.48
N VAL A 567 20.99 -1.91 -9.67
CA VAL A 567 20.02 -1.43 -10.65
C VAL A 567 20.16 -2.25 -11.93
N ILE A 568 19.07 -2.85 -12.38
CA ILE A 568 19.05 -3.66 -13.60
C ILE A 568 18.08 -3.00 -14.59
N ALA A 569 18.38 -3.08 -15.89
CA ALA A 569 17.50 -2.67 -16.99
C ALA A 569 16.99 -1.22 -16.90
N VAL A 570 17.91 -0.24 -16.87
CA VAL A 570 17.56 1.19 -16.98
C VAL A 570 17.41 1.60 -18.43
N ASN A 571 16.25 2.10 -18.84
CA ASN A 571 16.02 2.75 -20.12
C ASN A 571 15.73 4.23 -19.89
N ALA A 572 16.73 5.09 -20.09
CA ALA A 572 16.59 6.53 -19.90
C ALA A 572 16.89 7.27 -21.21
N LYS A 573 15.99 8.17 -21.60
CA LYS A 573 16.08 8.96 -22.83
C LYS A 573 15.95 10.46 -22.52
N GLU A 574 16.61 11.30 -23.31
CA GLU A 574 16.52 12.77 -23.30
C GLU A 574 17.04 13.51 -22.05
N PHE A 575 17.92 12.88 -21.26
CA PHE A 575 18.47 13.48 -20.03
C PHE A 575 19.42 14.68 -20.25
N GLY A 576 19.48 15.63 -19.32
CA GLY A 576 20.26 16.87 -19.47
C GLY A 576 21.79 16.73 -19.34
N THR A 577 22.29 16.29 -18.18
CA THR A 577 23.72 16.25 -17.81
C THR A 577 24.23 14.82 -17.68
N ALA A 578 23.51 13.94 -16.99
CA ALA A 578 23.88 12.54 -16.85
C ALA A 578 22.66 11.60 -16.88
N GLY A 579 22.80 10.46 -17.56
CA GLY A 579 21.82 9.37 -17.50
C GLY A 579 21.82 8.72 -16.11
N ILE A 580 23.00 8.27 -15.64
CA ILE A 580 23.19 7.72 -14.30
C ILE A 580 24.35 8.43 -13.62
N TYR A 581 24.11 8.95 -12.42
CA TYR A 581 25.13 9.57 -11.56
C TYR A 581 25.35 8.71 -10.31
N VAL A 582 26.56 8.21 -10.10
CA VAL A 582 26.92 7.35 -8.97
C VAL A 582 27.80 8.13 -8.01
N ASP A 583 27.36 8.26 -6.76
CA ASP A 583 28.05 9.01 -5.71
C ASP A 583 28.41 8.12 -4.52
N ASN A 584 29.68 8.09 -4.11
CA ASN A 584 30.17 7.45 -2.87
C ASN A 584 29.63 6.02 -2.60
N SER A 585 29.42 5.21 -3.64
CA SER A 585 28.72 3.92 -3.56
C SER A 585 29.52 2.75 -4.11
N ARG A 586 29.27 1.53 -3.60
CA ARG A 586 29.31 0.33 -4.44
C ARG A 586 27.99 0.24 -5.20
N CYS A 587 28.06 0.05 -6.50
CA CYS A 587 26.85 -0.21 -7.27
C CYS A 587 27.08 -1.31 -8.30
N ILE A 588 26.00 -2.01 -8.62
CA ILE A 588 25.90 -2.90 -9.78
C ILE A 588 24.86 -2.28 -10.70
N VAL A 589 25.27 -1.86 -11.88
CA VAL A 589 24.38 -1.29 -12.89
C VAL A 589 24.43 -2.20 -14.12
N GLU A 590 23.32 -2.83 -14.50
CA GLU A 590 23.30 -3.80 -15.59
C GLU A 590 22.21 -3.52 -16.62
N LEU A 591 22.45 -3.92 -17.87
CA LEU A 591 21.46 -3.97 -18.96
C LEU A 591 20.80 -2.62 -19.32
N CYS A 592 21.55 -1.53 -19.23
CA CYS A 592 21.00 -0.18 -19.45
C CYS A 592 21.04 0.29 -20.93
N ASP A 593 20.00 1.02 -21.37
CA ASP A 593 19.91 1.78 -22.63
C ASP A 593 19.77 3.27 -22.28
N LEU A 594 20.81 4.07 -22.53
CA LEU A 594 20.87 5.49 -22.18
C LEU A 594 21.01 6.32 -23.46
N ARG A 595 20.09 7.25 -23.70
CA ARG A 595 20.12 8.13 -24.88
C ARG A 595 19.85 9.58 -24.49
N SER A 596 20.59 10.55 -25.00
CA SER A 596 20.19 11.96 -24.84
C SER A 596 20.65 12.80 -26.01
N ALA A 597 19.76 13.63 -26.56
CA ALA A 597 20.07 14.60 -27.61
C ALA A 597 20.71 15.91 -27.08
N VAL A 598 20.82 16.09 -25.75
CA VAL A 598 21.35 17.30 -25.11
C VAL A 598 22.87 17.35 -25.28
N SER A 599 23.39 18.46 -25.81
CA SER A 599 24.83 18.68 -25.98
C SER A 599 25.54 18.70 -24.63
N GLY A 600 26.59 17.88 -24.47
CA GLY A 600 27.37 17.75 -23.22
C GLY A 600 26.80 16.76 -22.20
N ALA A 601 25.70 16.06 -22.51
CA ALA A 601 25.15 15.00 -21.67
C ALA A 601 26.08 13.77 -21.63
N LYS A 602 26.14 13.10 -20.48
CA LYS A 602 26.99 11.92 -20.21
C LYS A 602 26.13 10.69 -19.93
N GLY A 603 26.58 9.51 -20.34
CA GLY A 603 25.84 8.27 -20.06
C GLY A 603 25.85 7.93 -18.57
N ILE A 604 27.02 7.51 -18.07
CA ILE A 604 27.24 7.23 -16.64
C ILE A 604 28.38 8.11 -16.12
N VAL A 605 28.20 8.67 -14.92
CA VAL A 605 29.18 9.49 -14.21
C VAL A 605 29.44 8.90 -12.83
N PHE A 606 30.71 8.67 -12.50
CA PHE A 606 31.15 8.24 -11.17
C PHE A 606 31.87 9.40 -10.46
N THR A 607 31.61 9.58 -9.16
CA THR A 607 32.44 10.46 -8.33
C THR A 607 33.73 9.75 -7.89
N ALA A 608 34.82 10.52 -7.70
CA ALA A 608 36.13 9.99 -7.34
C ALA A 608 36.14 9.12 -6.07
N ALA A 609 35.18 9.31 -5.16
CA ALA A 609 35.06 8.51 -3.95
C ALA A 609 34.25 7.22 -4.15
N ALA A 610 33.33 7.14 -5.12
CA ALA A 610 32.70 5.89 -5.52
C ALA A 610 33.71 4.90 -6.16
N GLU A 611 34.73 5.43 -6.84
CA GLU A 611 35.79 4.64 -7.49
C GLU A 611 36.58 3.78 -6.48
N ASN A 612 36.74 4.29 -5.26
CA ASN A 612 37.46 3.60 -4.17
C ASN A 612 36.66 2.49 -3.50
N LEU A 613 35.35 2.34 -3.81
CA LEU A 613 34.48 1.37 -3.16
C LEU A 613 34.26 0.10 -3.98
N GLY A 614 34.55 0.08 -5.29
CA GLY A 614 34.42 -1.11 -6.15
C GLY A 614 33.04 -1.26 -6.80
N SER A 615 32.74 -0.37 -7.76
CA SER A 615 31.50 -0.39 -8.56
C SER A 615 31.65 -1.18 -9.87
N ILE A 616 30.58 -1.86 -10.31
CA ILE A 616 30.48 -2.62 -11.56
C ILE A 616 29.37 -2.03 -12.43
N ALA A 617 29.68 -1.70 -13.68
CA ALA A 617 28.68 -1.25 -14.66
C ALA A 617 28.78 -2.08 -15.96
N ARG A 618 27.63 -2.57 -16.44
CA ARG A 618 27.44 -3.29 -17.70
C ARG A 618 26.34 -2.60 -18.51
N LEU A 619 26.69 -2.13 -19.70
CA LEU A 619 25.80 -1.32 -20.53
C LEU A 619 25.39 -2.06 -21.80
N ASN A 620 24.11 -2.00 -22.18
CA ASN A 620 23.65 -2.52 -23.47
C ASN A 620 23.83 -1.48 -24.59
N LYS A 621 23.62 -0.18 -24.30
CA LYS A 621 23.75 0.93 -25.27
C LYS A 621 23.84 2.31 -24.59
N ALA A 622 24.82 3.14 -24.96
CA ALA A 622 24.87 4.58 -24.62
C ALA A 622 25.02 5.41 -25.89
N LEU A 623 24.08 6.32 -26.17
CA LEU A 623 24.16 7.27 -27.29
C LEU A 623 23.99 8.71 -26.77
N CYS A 624 25.05 9.51 -26.84
CA CYS A 624 25.03 10.96 -26.55
C CYS A 624 25.52 11.69 -27.80
N PRO A 625 24.65 12.17 -28.71
CA PRO A 625 25.02 12.55 -30.08
C PRO A 625 25.84 13.83 -30.26
N ASN A 626 26.24 14.57 -29.22
CA ASN A 626 26.99 15.82 -29.41
C ASN A 626 27.90 16.15 -28.22
N THR A 627 29.20 15.81 -28.34
CA THR A 627 30.37 16.68 -28.08
C THR A 627 31.67 15.87 -28.12
N SER A 628 32.78 16.58 -28.32
CA SER A 628 34.19 16.17 -28.32
C SER A 628 34.73 15.57 -27.00
N GLY A 629 33.86 14.96 -26.18
CA GLY A 629 34.21 14.31 -24.91
C GLY A 629 33.63 12.90 -24.85
N SER A 630 34.37 11.98 -24.23
CA SER A 630 33.96 10.57 -24.11
C SER A 630 32.59 10.46 -23.40
N PRO A 631 31.68 9.55 -23.84
CA PRO A 631 30.38 9.32 -23.20
C PRO A 631 30.48 8.85 -21.73
N PHE A 632 31.70 8.54 -21.28
CA PHE A 632 32.08 8.25 -19.92
C PHE A 632 33.09 9.30 -19.43
N THR A 633 32.82 9.91 -18.27
CA THR A 633 33.84 10.66 -17.52
C THR A 633 34.19 9.86 -16.26
N VAL A 634 35.38 9.24 -16.26
CA VAL A 634 35.99 8.61 -15.08
C VAL A 634 36.88 9.65 -14.42
N VAL A 635 36.69 9.94 -13.13
CA VAL A 635 37.52 10.88 -12.37
C VAL A 635 38.52 10.06 -11.54
N LYS A 636 39.42 9.36 -12.25
CA LYS A 636 40.56 8.54 -11.79
C LYS A 636 40.27 7.38 -10.80
N GLY A 637 40.58 6.13 -11.23
CA GLY A 637 40.94 5.03 -10.33
C GLY A 637 40.07 3.76 -10.25
N LEU A 638 39.06 3.53 -11.09
CA LEU A 638 38.33 2.25 -11.08
C LEU A 638 39.15 1.05 -11.60
N GLN A 639 39.22 -0.04 -10.82
CA GLN A 639 39.96 -1.27 -11.16
C GLN A 639 39.11 -2.40 -11.80
N ASN A 640 37.77 -2.29 -11.83
CA ASN A 640 36.88 -3.36 -12.32
C ASN A 640 35.75 -2.82 -13.23
N ILE A 641 36.09 -1.98 -14.20
CA ILE A 641 35.19 -1.76 -15.34
C ILE A 641 35.52 -2.83 -16.37
N ASP A 642 34.56 -3.67 -16.73
CA ASP A 642 34.67 -4.50 -17.93
C ASP A 642 34.53 -3.58 -19.16
N LEU A 643 35.60 -2.85 -19.48
CA LEU A 643 35.71 -1.89 -20.59
C LEU A 643 35.86 -2.57 -21.95
N ASN A 644 35.48 -3.84 -22.08
CA ASN A 644 35.80 -4.63 -23.27
C ASN A 644 35.19 -4.11 -24.59
N ASP A 645 34.48 -2.97 -24.61
CA ASP A 645 33.74 -2.52 -25.79
C ASP A 645 33.73 -1.02 -26.15
N PHE A 646 34.69 -0.20 -25.72
CA PHE A 646 34.75 1.20 -26.20
C PHE A 646 36.09 1.56 -26.85
N GLY A 647 36.14 1.42 -28.17
CA GLY A 647 37.15 2.04 -29.02
C GLY A 647 36.95 3.55 -29.12
N THR A 648 38.05 4.29 -29.24
CA THR A 648 38.11 5.73 -29.48
C THR A 648 37.34 6.13 -30.74
N ILE A 649 36.58 7.24 -30.65
CA ILE A 649 35.83 7.85 -31.77
C ILE A 649 36.72 8.89 -32.45
N VAL A 650 36.98 8.70 -33.75
CA VAL A 650 37.15 9.78 -34.74
C VAL A 650 36.52 9.28 -36.04
N ASP A 651 35.63 10.11 -36.60
CA ASP A 651 35.01 10.12 -37.93
C ASP A 651 34.90 8.80 -38.73
N ASP A 652 33.65 8.51 -39.14
CA ASP A 652 33.16 7.31 -39.84
C ASP A 652 32.99 6.02 -39.01
N TYR A 653 31.78 5.90 -38.44
CA TYR A 653 30.94 4.70 -38.51
C TYR A 653 31.60 3.31 -38.31
N ILE A 654 31.99 2.93 -37.08
CA ILE A 654 32.01 1.49 -36.68
C ILE A 654 31.63 1.35 -35.19
N ALA A 655 30.43 0.83 -34.93
CA ALA A 655 30.05 0.38 -33.60
C ALA A 655 30.75 -0.96 -33.28
N ARG A 656 31.53 -1.01 -32.19
CA ARG A 656 31.80 -2.29 -31.50
C ARG A 656 30.48 -2.78 -30.93
N ARG A 657 30.07 -3.97 -31.35
CA ARG A 657 28.84 -4.63 -30.93
C ARG A 657 29.28 -5.90 -30.22
N LEU A 658 29.27 -5.93 -28.89
CA LEU A 658 28.88 -7.13 -28.15
C LEU A 658 27.47 -7.48 -28.64
N GLN A 659 27.41 -8.31 -29.67
CA GLN A 659 26.16 -8.73 -30.24
C GLN A 659 25.53 -9.72 -29.26
N SER A 660 24.62 -9.17 -28.45
CA SER A 660 23.47 -9.86 -27.87
C SER A 660 23.06 -11.04 -28.75
N GLY A 661 22.86 -12.21 -28.15
CA GLY A 661 22.47 -13.43 -28.84
C GLY A 661 21.50 -13.16 -29.98
N TYR A 662 21.91 -13.47 -31.21
CA TYR A 662 21.03 -13.40 -32.36
C TYR A 662 20.30 -14.73 -32.49
N SER A 663 18.99 -14.69 -32.67
CA SER A 663 18.18 -15.88 -32.92
C SER A 663 17.96 -16.05 -34.42
N VAL A 664 18.55 -17.09 -34.99
CA VAL A 664 18.28 -17.50 -36.37
C VAL A 664 17.14 -18.51 -36.33
N LYS A 665 15.99 -18.15 -36.90
CA LYS A 665 14.88 -19.07 -37.10
C LYS A 665 15.09 -19.74 -38.46
N THR A 666 15.40 -21.02 -38.45
CA THR A 666 15.70 -21.74 -39.68
C THR A 666 14.81 -22.97 -39.80
N LEU A 667 14.28 -23.21 -41.00
CA LEU A 667 13.78 -24.54 -41.35
C LEU A 667 14.98 -25.48 -41.32
N ALA A 668 14.90 -26.59 -40.60
CA ALA A 668 15.93 -27.62 -40.71
C ALA A 668 15.92 -28.15 -42.15
N GLY A 669 16.80 -27.65 -43.02
CA GLY A 669 17.19 -28.36 -44.24
C GLY A 669 18.09 -29.55 -43.88
N ALA A 670 18.48 -30.34 -44.88
CA ALA A 670 19.51 -31.37 -44.67
C ALA A 670 20.81 -30.76 -44.08
N SER A 671 21.11 -29.50 -44.41
CA SER A 671 22.07 -28.62 -43.74
C SER A 671 21.60 -27.18 -43.85
N VAL A 672 21.88 -26.36 -42.83
CA VAL A 672 21.40 -24.97 -42.72
C VAL A 672 22.55 -24.04 -42.36
N THR A 673 22.73 -22.99 -43.15
CA THR A 673 23.67 -21.90 -42.82
C THR A 673 23.11 -21.04 -41.69
N LEU A 674 23.85 -20.95 -40.58
CA LEU A 674 23.55 -20.09 -39.44
C LEU A 674 24.08 -18.66 -39.62
N GLY A 675 25.09 -18.48 -40.46
CA GLY A 675 25.65 -17.17 -40.85
C GLY A 675 27.08 -17.29 -41.34
N SER A 676 27.63 -16.19 -41.85
CA SER A 676 29.02 -16.12 -42.36
C SER A 676 29.99 -15.66 -41.27
N LEU A 677 31.09 -16.40 -41.10
CA LEU A 677 32.17 -16.14 -40.14
C LEU A 677 33.15 -15.10 -40.70
N LYS A 678 33.45 -14.10 -39.88
CA LYS A 678 34.40 -13.01 -40.17
C LYS A 678 35.16 -12.66 -38.90
N ASN A 679 36.29 -11.95 -39.00
CA ASN A 679 36.84 -11.26 -37.81
C ASN A 679 35.99 -10.05 -37.45
N GLN A 680 36.34 -9.42 -36.33
CA GLN A 680 35.68 -8.19 -35.87
C GLN A 680 35.83 -7.03 -36.87
N ALA A 681 36.86 -7.05 -37.71
CA ALA A 681 37.05 -6.11 -38.82
C ALA A 681 36.22 -6.45 -40.07
N SER A 682 35.27 -7.38 -39.97
CA SER A 682 34.34 -7.79 -41.04
C SER A 682 35.00 -8.31 -42.32
N ASN A 683 36.23 -8.85 -42.23
CA ASN A 683 36.89 -9.56 -43.31
C ASN A 683 37.08 -11.05 -42.97
N THR A 684 37.32 -11.86 -43.99
CA THR A 684 37.46 -13.32 -43.88
C THR A 684 38.92 -13.78 -43.90
N THR A 685 39.87 -12.86 -43.73
CA THR A 685 41.31 -13.14 -43.84
C THR A 685 41.80 -14.01 -42.68
N THR A 686 41.43 -13.64 -41.46
CA THR A 686 41.71 -14.38 -40.22
C THR A 686 40.53 -14.22 -39.30
N TYR A 687 40.22 -15.21 -38.48
CA TYR A 687 39.29 -15.08 -37.35
C TYR A 687 39.47 -16.26 -36.41
N MET A 688 39.40 -16.03 -35.10
CA MET A 688 39.56 -17.06 -34.09
C MET A 688 38.70 -16.74 -32.87
N GLY A 689 37.99 -17.72 -32.35
CA GLY A 689 37.09 -17.48 -31.23
C GLY A 689 36.29 -18.70 -30.80
N LYS A 690 35.27 -18.45 -29.97
CA LYS A 690 34.29 -19.43 -29.56
C LYS A 690 32.89 -19.02 -30.01
N ILE A 691 32.03 -19.99 -30.27
CA ILE A 691 30.61 -19.77 -30.52
C ILE A 691 29.80 -20.65 -29.57
N THR A 692 28.87 -20.05 -28.84
CA THR A 692 27.83 -20.79 -28.10
C THR A 692 26.57 -20.82 -28.95
N VAL A 693 26.02 -22.02 -29.19
CA VAL A 693 24.75 -22.19 -29.90
C VAL A 693 23.76 -22.89 -28.97
N LEU A 694 22.67 -22.22 -28.60
CA LEU A 694 21.51 -22.83 -27.96
C LEU A 694 20.43 -23.05 -29.02
N SER A 695 20.11 -24.31 -29.30
CA SER A 695 19.08 -24.68 -30.27
C SER A 695 17.80 -25.09 -29.54
N ARG A 696 16.64 -24.60 -29.99
CA ARG A 696 15.31 -24.93 -29.44
C ARG A 696 14.33 -25.31 -30.54
N GLN A 697 13.39 -26.20 -30.22
CA GLN A 697 12.29 -26.58 -31.13
C GLN A 697 11.23 -25.46 -31.30
N SER A 698 11.20 -24.46 -30.40
CA SER A 698 10.28 -23.32 -30.44
C SER A 698 10.85 -22.15 -29.62
N ASP A 699 10.14 -21.02 -29.60
CA ASP A 699 10.45 -19.81 -28.81
C ASP A 699 10.16 -19.95 -27.31
N LEU A 700 9.30 -20.90 -26.92
CA LEU A 700 8.99 -21.18 -25.51
C LEU A 700 10.23 -21.61 -24.69
N ASN A 701 10.31 -21.13 -23.45
CA ASN A 701 11.39 -21.48 -22.50
C ASN A 701 11.35 -22.93 -22.00
N SER A 702 10.20 -23.60 -22.13
CA SER A 702 10.00 -25.01 -21.77
C SER A 702 10.29 -25.99 -22.93
N ALA A 703 10.71 -25.49 -24.09
CA ALA A 703 10.88 -26.29 -25.28
C ALA A 703 12.13 -27.20 -25.20
N ASN A 704 12.10 -28.34 -25.92
CA ASN A 704 13.28 -29.17 -26.09
C ASN A 704 14.46 -28.32 -26.56
N ASN A 705 15.61 -28.52 -25.92
CA ASN A 705 16.80 -27.70 -26.16
C ASN A 705 18.09 -28.52 -26.16
N ALA A 706 19.08 -27.99 -26.86
CA ALA A 706 20.44 -28.50 -26.88
C ALA A 706 21.41 -27.31 -26.98
N ARG A 707 22.49 -27.36 -26.22
CA ARG A 707 23.53 -26.32 -26.19
C ARG A 707 24.85 -26.88 -26.70
N TYR A 708 25.55 -26.09 -27.48
CA TYR A 708 26.87 -26.42 -28.04
C TYR A 708 27.84 -25.27 -27.79
N GLU A 709 29.07 -25.60 -27.42
CA GLU A 709 30.19 -24.67 -27.37
C GLU A 709 31.19 -25.08 -28.45
N LEU A 710 31.48 -24.18 -29.37
CA LEU A 710 32.30 -24.41 -30.55
C LEU A 710 33.58 -23.58 -30.45
N ALA A 711 34.74 -24.14 -30.78
CA ALA A 711 35.95 -23.40 -31.09
C ALA A 711 36.05 -23.21 -32.60
N ILE A 712 36.28 -21.97 -33.04
CA ILE A 712 36.44 -21.61 -34.45
C ILE A 712 37.83 -21.04 -34.66
N SER A 713 38.49 -21.45 -35.75
CA SER A 713 39.81 -20.94 -36.11
C SER A 713 40.04 -20.87 -37.61
N LYS A 714 40.50 -19.71 -38.07
CA LYS A 714 41.12 -19.45 -39.37
C LYS A 714 42.33 -18.53 -39.12
N PRO A 715 43.55 -19.09 -38.96
CA PRO A 715 44.70 -18.33 -38.48
C PRO A 715 45.37 -17.44 -39.55
N ASN A 716 45.11 -17.66 -40.85
CA ASN A 716 45.64 -16.86 -41.97
C ASN A 716 44.73 -16.96 -43.22
N SER A 717 44.95 -16.10 -44.22
CA SER A 717 44.10 -15.98 -45.42
C SER A 717 44.03 -17.24 -46.29
N GLY A 718 45.05 -18.09 -46.25
CA GLY A 718 45.11 -19.34 -47.00
C GLY A 718 44.67 -20.57 -46.21
N ALA A 719 44.32 -20.41 -44.93
CA ALA A 719 43.91 -21.53 -44.08
C ALA A 719 42.44 -21.88 -44.29
N THR A 720 42.15 -23.18 -44.33
CA THR A 720 40.77 -23.69 -44.26
C THR A 720 40.24 -23.47 -42.84
N PRO A 721 39.08 -22.79 -42.66
CA PRO A 721 38.49 -22.60 -41.35
C PRO A 721 38.13 -23.94 -40.69
N THR A 722 38.34 -24.03 -39.39
CA THR A 722 38.01 -25.22 -38.59
C THR A 722 36.98 -24.88 -37.53
N VAL A 723 36.07 -25.83 -37.28
CA VAL A 723 35.15 -25.83 -36.13
C VAL A 723 35.36 -27.11 -35.32
N ALA A 724 35.46 -26.97 -34.00
CA ALA A 724 35.50 -28.09 -33.07
C ALA A 724 34.44 -27.90 -31.98
N VAL A 725 33.65 -28.93 -31.70
CA VAL A 725 32.71 -28.90 -30.55
C VAL A 725 33.52 -29.15 -29.28
N LEU A 726 33.64 -28.14 -28.43
CA LEU A 726 34.31 -28.21 -27.13
C LEU A 726 33.44 -28.87 -26.07
N ASN A 727 32.14 -28.57 -26.09
CA ASN A 727 31.16 -29.10 -25.15
C ASN A 727 29.77 -29.15 -25.79
N SER A 728 28.94 -30.10 -25.38
CA SER A 728 27.54 -30.17 -25.76
C SER A 728 26.68 -30.69 -24.61
N GLN A 729 25.50 -30.11 -24.39
CA GLN A 729 24.57 -30.47 -23.32
C GLN A 729 23.12 -30.48 -23.81
N GLY A 730 22.26 -31.28 -23.18
CA GLY A 730 20.85 -31.42 -23.55
C GLY A 730 20.61 -32.48 -24.62
N LEU A 731 19.57 -32.31 -25.43
CA LEU A 731 19.14 -33.30 -26.43
C LEU A 731 20.00 -33.21 -27.70
N THR A 732 21.24 -33.69 -27.64
CA THR A 732 22.24 -33.53 -28.73
C THR A 732 22.37 -34.75 -29.65
N ALA A 733 21.72 -35.88 -29.31
CA ALA A 733 21.88 -37.16 -30.00
C ALA A 733 20.81 -37.48 -31.07
N GLY A 734 19.79 -36.63 -31.23
CA GLY A 734 18.76 -36.81 -32.27
C GLY A 734 17.78 -37.96 -32.02
N GLY A 735 17.51 -38.30 -30.75
CA GLY A 735 16.61 -39.41 -30.37
C GLY A 735 15.12 -39.24 -30.72
N GLY A 736 14.71 -38.09 -31.29
CA GLY A 736 13.33 -37.78 -31.64
C GLY A 736 13.23 -36.63 -32.64
N THR A 737 12.12 -36.55 -33.36
CA THR A 737 11.92 -35.60 -34.47
C THR A 737 11.93 -34.13 -34.02
N SER A 738 11.55 -33.86 -32.78
CA SER A 738 11.55 -32.52 -32.19
C SER A 738 12.83 -32.20 -31.39
N HIS A 739 13.80 -33.10 -31.35
CA HIS A 739 15.05 -32.83 -30.63
C HIS A 739 15.93 -31.89 -31.47
N PRO A 740 16.36 -30.74 -30.93
CA PRO A 740 17.17 -29.77 -31.66
C PRO A 740 18.65 -30.21 -31.70
N SER A 741 18.91 -31.37 -32.30
CA SER A 741 20.22 -32.01 -32.33
C SER A 741 20.95 -31.75 -33.65
N PHE A 742 22.11 -31.10 -33.58
CA PHE A 742 22.89 -30.69 -34.75
C PHE A 742 24.38 -31.00 -34.63
N THR A 743 25.02 -31.23 -35.76
CA THR A 743 26.47 -31.14 -35.96
C THR A 743 26.81 -29.84 -36.67
N PHE A 744 28.05 -29.35 -36.49
CA PHE A 744 28.49 -28.07 -37.01
C PHE A 744 29.70 -28.26 -37.93
N SER A 745 29.66 -27.61 -39.09
CA SER A 745 30.73 -27.56 -40.07
C SER A 745 30.91 -26.15 -40.59
N ILE A 746 32.02 -25.87 -41.29
CA ILE A 746 32.22 -24.60 -42.00
C ILE A 746 32.34 -24.89 -43.49
N VAL A 747 31.52 -24.21 -44.31
CA VAL A 747 31.56 -24.30 -45.78
C VAL A 747 31.96 -22.93 -46.33
N GLY A 748 33.17 -22.84 -46.90
CA GLY A 748 33.77 -21.53 -47.18
C GLY A 748 34.07 -20.81 -45.88
N ASP A 749 33.31 -19.75 -45.59
CA ASP A 749 33.33 -19.07 -44.29
C ASP A 749 31.97 -19.19 -43.57
N ASP A 750 31.02 -19.98 -44.06
CA ASP A 750 29.68 -20.10 -43.46
C ASP A 750 29.63 -21.17 -42.38
N LEU A 751 29.11 -20.84 -41.20
CA LEU A 751 28.82 -21.82 -40.15
C LEU A 751 27.52 -22.56 -40.51
N VAL A 752 27.63 -23.88 -40.67
CA VAL A 752 26.52 -24.73 -41.12
C VAL A 752 26.15 -25.72 -40.03
N ALA A 753 24.87 -25.75 -39.64
CA ALA A 753 24.27 -26.73 -38.75
C ALA A 753 23.57 -27.84 -39.56
N THR A 754 23.84 -29.10 -39.22
CA THR A 754 23.29 -30.29 -39.91
C THR A 754 22.55 -31.15 -38.89
N PRO A 755 21.23 -31.41 -39.06
CA PRO A 755 20.46 -32.30 -38.20
C PRO A 755 21.12 -33.67 -38.01
N VAL A 756 20.99 -34.26 -36.82
CA VAL A 756 21.56 -35.57 -36.50
C VAL A 756 20.46 -36.59 -36.26
N ALA A 757 20.67 -37.82 -36.73
CA ALA A 757 19.77 -38.96 -36.53
C ALA A 757 18.31 -38.63 -36.90
N SER A 758 17.39 -38.69 -35.93
CA SER A 758 15.96 -38.51 -36.18
C SER A 758 15.49 -37.06 -36.10
N THR A 759 16.37 -36.07 -35.86
CA THR A 759 15.98 -34.65 -35.85
C THR A 759 15.34 -34.26 -37.18
N SER A 760 14.14 -33.69 -37.12
CA SER A 760 13.33 -33.44 -38.31
C SER A 760 13.99 -32.42 -39.25
N THR A 761 13.98 -32.71 -40.55
CA THR A 761 14.34 -31.78 -41.63
C THR A 761 13.12 -31.04 -42.22
N SER A 762 12.01 -31.01 -41.48
CA SER A 762 10.80 -30.27 -41.86
C SER A 762 10.27 -29.37 -40.76
N LEU A 763 10.79 -29.50 -39.54
CA LEU A 763 10.48 -28.60 -38.44
C LEU A 763 11.39 -27.38 -38.46
N THR A 764 10.87 -26.28 -37.91
CA THR A 764 11.65 -25.05 -37.73
C THR A 764 12.32 -25.08 -36.36
N PHE A 765 13.62 -24.81 -36.33
CA PHE A 765 14.39 -24.70 -35.11
C PHE A 765 14.94 -23.28 -34.94
N MET A 766 15.05 -22.87 -33.69
CA MET A 766 15.58 -21.57 -33.31
C MET A 766 16.97 -21.73 -32.73
N HIS A 767 17.96 -21.07 -33.32
CA HIS A 767 19.34 -21.09 -32.87
C HIS A 767 19.70 -19.73 -32.27
N PHE A 768 19.94 -19.70 -30.98
CA PHE A 768 20.42 -18.53 -30.25
C PHE A 768 21.94 -18.61 -30.18
N ILE A 769 22.62 -17.68 -30.84
CA ILE A 769 24.06 -17.77 -31.10
C ILE A 769 24.80 -16.61 -30.44
N GLU A 770 25.86 -16.94 -29.72
CA GLU A 770 26.78 -15.99 -29.10
C GLU A 770 28.21 -16.25 -29.60
N THR A 771 28.95 -15.20 -29.96
CA THR A 771 30.33 -15.29 -30.45
C THR A 771 31.29 -14.60 -29.46
N HIS A 772 32.46 -15.18 -29.24
CA HIS A 772 33.52 -14.65 -28.36
C HIS A 772 34.88 -14.67 -29.06
N GLY A 773 35.72 -13.67 -28.81
CA GLY A 773 37.07 -13.54 -29.43
C GLY A 773 37.07 -12.70 -30.72
N ASP A 774 38.10 -12.88 -31.55
CA ASP A 774 38.20 -12.22 -32.86
C ASP A 774 37.35 -12.96 -33.90
N LEU A 775 36.04 -12.98 -33.65
CA LEU A 775 35.08 -13.78 -34.40
C LEU A 775 33.69 -13.15 -34.38
N ARG A 776 33.10 -13.01 -35.56
CA ARG A 776 31.75 -12.52 -35.80
C ARG A 776 31.02 -13.46 -36.74
N LEU A 777 29.73 -13.66 -36.49
CA LEU A 777 28.80 -14.36 -37.38
C LEU A 777 27.80 -13.33 -37.93
N THR A 778 27.71 -13.17 -39.25
CA THR A 778 26.83 -12.20 -39.93
C THR A 778 25.70 -12.85 -40.69
#